data_AF-A0A938B921-F1
#
_entry.id   AF-A0A938B921-F1
#
_cell.length_a   1.000
_cell.length_b   1.000
_cell.length_c   1.000
_cell.angle_alpha   90.00
_cell.angle_beta   90.00
_cell.angle_gamma   90.00
#
_symmetry.space_group_name_H-M   'P 1'
#
loop_
_entity.id
_entity.type
_entity.pdbx_description
1 polymer ?
#
loop_
_entity_poly.entity_id
_entity_poly.type
_entity_poly.pdbx_seq_one_letter_code
_entity_poly.pdbx_strand_id
1 'polypeptide(L)'
;MKVRHLTDLAILTVLLFVLEFVWFAHAGVQSNPFAANPLAVTDPYVGTFKNDRITIEFRHADGQYTGIIHFSGHQFPATARESEGLLQGTFQSQGQNFAFTATLKGTTLTFTTGGATYTLEKQVINPLASIDNLEQPSSGHEQAQTHVQPQIQPGWSFEVTRSAGIKGTLSAQGEPAYPVRYFSKIIFLEQVNKVEAGRANEVTREVITAERQTIDEESQQTGELSRYELAPKGQTFRVVFSGDEPSLYDAKTNEEIFDDEVKEAFSGPLTPDLWPAVPLKAGQSWSYSDADLTRRLKLLDAQGGQMTLQVERIENQAETGLLTAYIRGQLQTRISFGPVPLDFNAKVEIDLPLAIGVPFMTKFEGALSGQGQVQDDMGQPINLTFSGECSALQGCKPSQSVLSAVGEVPHSTVPGETPPPPPQITPSGVIPKTGSKPQHTESHQGNVEAVIFQRVPEPREQAFTILVPKDWLVEGGILRIDPTAAGGPRQSIEAKVDLTVKRDSVGTVMIRQCPDWYFCDMRYSPAGQMGLFPPGSNYMGMTVSPVMTAQQFITQVVIPQAHPQARNVQVIEQRALPELAQRYQQQAASFAIPLQVRCDAAVLTLTYDEGGIQYKEKALALIEDRGALFAGEWLNRETRFFRAPVDEFDQWMPVFSVIQTSVKLNPQWWQGELKGQMERAGIVIKTLKELQELDRQITENRQKTMAEIHNDMFLTLTDQEEYINPYTNEVDVGSNQWKHRWVTEGGDIFYTDDDNFDPNRVSTLNRTDWKQSKVRPR
;
A
#
# COMPACT_ATOMS: atom_id res chain seq x y z
N MET A 1 -15.62 2.46 30.11
CA MET A 1 -15.47 2.86 28.70
C MET A 1 -14.51 1.89 28.02
N LYS A 2 -14.93 1.13 26.99
CA LYS A 2 -14.06 0.19 26.25
C LYS A 2 -13.23 0.97 25.21
N VAL A 3 -11.98 0.60 24.98
CA VAL A 3 -11.03 1.31 24.09
C VAL A 3 -11.24 0.90 22.63
N ARG A 4 -12.44 1.17 22.08
CA ARG A 4 -12.86 0.71 20.73
C ARG A 4 -13.27 1.81 19.74
N HIS A 5 -13.27 3.08 20.14
CA HIS A 5 -13.63 4.20 19.26
C HIS A 5 -12.57 5.30 19.33
N LEU A 6 -11.48 5.11 18.57
CA LEU A 6 -10.39 6.06 18.31
C LEU A 6 -9.97 5.90 16.85
N THR A 7 -10.75 6.50 15.93
CA THR A 7 -10.49 6.52 14.48
C THR A 7 -10.81 7.90 13.89
N ASP A 8 -10.63 8.05 12.58
CA ASP A 8 -11.04 9.18 11.75
C ASP A 8 -10.15 10.43 11.87
N LEU A 9 -10.14 11.13 13.02
CA LEU A 9 -9.11 12.19 13.23
C LEU A 9 -7.72 11.56 13.41
N ALA A 10 -7.66 10.34 13.96
CA ALA A 10 -6.46 9.51 13.94
C ALA A 10 -6.01 9.19 12.51
N ILE A 11 -6.95 8.94 11.59
CA ILE A 11 -6.66 8.58 10.20
C ILE A 11 -6.04 9.76 9.45
N LEU A 12 -6.38 11.02 9.79
CA LEU A 12 -5.66 12.18 9.26
C LEU A 12 -4.18 12.19 9.67
N THR A 13 -3.89 12.03 10.96
CA THR A 13 -2.53 11.94 11.50
C THR A 13 -1.75 10.75 10.91
N VAL A 14 -2.40 9.58 10.81
CA VAL A 14 -1.83 8.32 10.32
C VAL A 14 -1.70 8.27 8.80
N LEU A 15 -2.39 9.13 8.05
CA LEU A 15 -2.17 9.31 6.61
C LEU A 15 -1.12 10.39 6.30
N LEU A 16 -1.03 11.47 7.08
CA LEU A 16 0.10 12.43 7.00
C LEU A 16 1.44 11.70 7.21
N PHE A 17 1.47 10.77 8.17
CA PHE A 17 2.56 9.80 8.42
C PHE A 17 3.09 9.11 7.16
N VAL A 18 2.24 8.79 6.17
CA VAL A 18 2.60 8.02 4.97
C VAL A 18 3.57 8.77 4.07
N LEU A 19 3.57 10.11 4.10
CA LEU A 19 4.43 10.96 3.28
C LEU A 19 5.49 11.73 4.07
N GLU A 20 5.34 11.86 5.39
CA GLU A 20 6.50 12.10 6.26
C GLU A 20 7.58 11.04 6.03
N PHE A 21 7.17 9.79 5.86
CA PHE A 21 8.10 8.74 5.50
C PHE A 21 8.69 8.88 4.10
N VAL A 22 8.07 9.59 3.17
CA VAL A 22 8.64 9.81 1.83
C VAL A 22 9.80 10.84 1.86
N TRP A 23 10.09 11.43 3.02
CA TRP A 23 11.35 12.14 3.29
C TRP A 23 12.52 11.22 3.71
N PHE A 24 12.25 9.93 3.99
CA PHE A 24 13.23 8.94 4.44
C PHE A 24 13.08 7.56 3.77
N ALA A 25 11.96 6.87 3.98
CA ALA A 25 11.59 5.64 3.30
C ALA A 25 10.86 5.94 1.99
N HIS A 26 11.57 5.76 0.87
CA HIS A 26 11.12 5.93 -0.53
C HIS A 26 10.97 7.41 -0.95
N ALA A 27 11.40 7.87 -2.12
CA ALA A 27 11.87 7.16 -3.33
C ALA A 27 10.86 6.15 -3.91
N GLY A 28 9.56 6.52 -4.06
CA GLY A 28 8.51 5.82 -4.87
C GLY A 28 7.12 5.58 -4.20
N VAL A 29 5.99 6.07 -4.80
CA VAL A 29 4.58 6.04 -4.26
C VAL A 29 3.40 6.15 -5.33
N GLN A 30 2.34 5.30 -5.21
CA GLN A 30 0.81 5.30 -5.40
C GLN A 30 -0.14 5.88 -6.55
N SER A 31 -1.22 5.12 -6.98
CA SER A 31 -2.73 5.42 -7.11
C SER A 31 -3.70 5.57 -8.41
N ASN A 32 -4.91 4.86 -8.45
CA ASN A 32 -6.37 4.96 -9.04
C ASN A 32 -6.82 5.70 -10.38
N PRO A 33 -8.03 5.61 -11.13
CA PRO A 33 -9.37 4.82 -11.16
C PRO A 33 -10.36 4.58 -12.48
N PHE A 34 -11.35 3.58 -12.58
CA PHE A 34 -12.82 3.56 -13.14
C PHE A 34 -13.46 2.42 -14.13
N ALA A 35 -14.80 1.98 -14.11
CA ALA A 35 -15.47 0.69 -14.67
C ALA A 35 -16.70 0.67 -15.73
N ALA A 36 -17.69 -0.33 -15.62
CA ALA A 36 -20.39 -1.37 -16.10
C ALA A 36 -20.96 -2.65 -17.05
N ASN A 37 -21.19 -3.93 -16.54
CA ASN A 37 -22.22 -5.10 -16.67
C ASN A 37 -22.98 -5.57 -18.00
N PRO A 38 -24.12 -6.39 -18.08
CA PRO A 38 -24.64 -7.77 -17.64
C PRO A 38 -25.15 -8.75 -18.82
N LEU A 39 -26.00 -9.86 -18.86
CA LEU A 39 -26.90 -10.81 -18.05
C LEU A 39 -27.43 -12.12 -18.84
N ALA A 40 -28.24 -13.07 -18.23
CA ALA A 40 -29.20 -14.14 -18.76
C ALA A 40 -28.72 -15.58 -19.28
N VAL A 41 -29.47 -16.73 -19.54
CA VAL A 41 -30.78 -17.46 -19.21
C VAL A 41 -30.74 -19.01 -19.68
N THR A 42 -31.72 -19.95 -19.39
CA THR A 42 -31.68 -21.46 -19.63
C THR A 42 -33.00 -22.24 -20.05
N ASP A 43 -33.03 -23.62 -20.09
CA ASP A 43 -33.93 -24.58 -20.85
C ASP A 43 -34.18 -26.02 -20.18
N PRO A 44 -35.10 -26.96 -20.64
CA PRO A 44 -35.45 -28.28 -19.96
C PRO A 44 -34.80 -29.71 -20.19
N TYR A 45 -34.52 -30.36 -21.36
CA TYR A 45 -33.72 -31.67 -21.38
C TYR A 45 -32.27 -31.40 -20.91
N VAL A 46 -31.96 -30.11 -20.92
CA VAL A 46 -30.85 -29.40 -20.32
C VAL A 46 -30.74 -29.62 -18.81
N GLY A 47 -29.51 -29.42 -18.34
CA GLY A 47 -29.07 -29.73 -16.99
C GLY A 47 -28.16 -30.94 -16.94
N THR A 48 -27.81 -31.33 -15.72
CA THR A 48 -26.78 -32.34 -15.44
C THR A 48 -27.42 -33.67 -15.02
N PHE A 49 -26.92 -34.77 -15.59
CA PHE A 49 -27.29 -36.15 -15.25
C PHE A 49 -26.03 -36.90 -14.82
N LYS A 50 -26.05 -37.59 -13.67
CA LYS A 50 -24.82 -38.15 -13.08
C LYS A 50 -24.99 -39.53 -12.45
N ASN A 51 -23.91 -40.30 -12.47
CA ASN A 51 -23.59 -41.35 -11.51
C ASN A 51 -22.09 -41.29 -11.14
N ASP A 52 -21.58 -42.29 -10.43
CA ASP A 52 -20.18 -42.34 -9.93
C ASP A 52 -19.11 -42.45 -11.03
N ARG A 53 -19.50 -42.66 -12.30
CA ARG A 53 -18.58 -42.93 -13.43
C ARG A 53 -18.75 -41.99 -14.61
N ILE A 54 -19.97 -41.50 -14.85
CA ILE A 54 -20.32 -40.61 -15.97
C ILE A 54 -21.09 -39.40 -15.44
N THR A 55 -20.78 -38.23 -15.97
CA THR A 55 -21.61 -37.03 -15.87
C THR A 55 -21.91 -36.54 -17.28
N ILE A 56 -23.17 -36.22 -17.57
CA ILE A 56 -23.59 -35.66 -18.86
C ILE A 56 -24.28 -34.33 -18.59
N GLU A 57 -23.81 -33.28 -19.26
CA GLU A 57 -24.47 -31.98 -19.28
C GLU A 57 -24.99 -31.71 -20.67
N PHE A 58 -26.30 -31.43 -20.79
CA PHE A 58 -26.89 -30.94 -22.04
C PHE A 58 -27.30 -29.47 -21.92
N ARG A 59 -27.20 -28.77 -23.05
CA ARG A 59 -27.74 -27.43 -23.34
C ARG A 59 -28.51 -27.53 -24.66
N HIS A 60 -29.55 -26.75 -24.81
CA HIS A 60 -30.39 -26.74 -26.02
C HIS A 60 -30.15 -25.43 -26.75
N ALA A 61 -29.85 -25.54 -28.03
CA ALA A 61 -29.60 -24.41 -28.93
C ALA A 61 -30.06 -24.83 -30.33
N ASP A 62 -30.71 -23.90 -31.05
CA ASP A 62 -31.06 -24.06 -32.47
C ASP A 62 -31.78 -25.39 -32.83
N GLY A 63 -32.64 -25.87 -31.93
CA GLY A 63 -33.42 -27.11 -32.11
C GLY A 63 -32.62 -28.41 -31.93
N GLN A 64 -31.45 -28.35 -31.30
CA GLN A 64 -30.59 -29.51 -31.03
C GLN A 64 -30.00 -29.45 -29.62
N TYR A 65 -29.67 -30.61 -29.07
CA TYR A 65 -29.03 -30.71 -27.76
C TYR A 65 -27.51 -30.84 -27.94
N THR A 66 -26.79 -29.82 -27.49
CA THR A 66 -25.32 -29.78 -27.44
C THR A 66 -24.87 -30.00 -26.01
N GLY A 67 -23.87 -30.83 -25.78
CA GLY A 67 -23.48 -31.21 -24.42
C GLY A 67 -22.04 -31.66 -24.27
N ILE A 68 -21.66 -31.98 -23.05
CA ILE A 68 -20.37 -32.57 -22.70
C ILE A 68 -20.63 -33.85 -21.91
N ILE A 69 -20.02 -34.95 -22.35
CA ILE A 69 -19.99 -36.22 -21.63
C ILE A 69 -18.63 -36.32 -20.94
N HIS A 70 -18.66 -36.34 -19.61
CA HIS A 70 -17.49 -36.56 -18.76
C HIS A 70 -17.38 -38.04 -18.43
N PHE A 71 -16.30 -38.69 -18.85
CA PHE A 71 -16.03 -40.10 -18.59
C PHE A 71 -14.54 -40.34 -18.39
N SER A 72 -14.18 -41.06 -17.32
CA SER A 72 -12.78 -41.38 -16.96
C SER A 72 -11.85 -40.16 -16.90
N GLY A 73 -12.34 -39.02 -16.42
CA GLY A 73 -11.57 -37.77 -16.32
C GLY A 73 -11.50 -36.94 -17.61
N HIS A 74 -11.89 -37.51 -18.77
CA HIS A 74 -11.90 -36.82 -20.05
C HIS A 74 -13.28 -36.22 -20.37
N GLN A 75 -13.30 -35.20 -21.22
CA GLN A 75 -14.49 -34.52 -21.71
C GLN A 75 -14.69 -34.81 -23.20
N PHE A 76 -15.90 -35.18 -23.58
CA PHE A 76 -16.26 -35.50 -24.96
C PHE A 76 -17.43 -34.62 -25.42
N PRO A 77 -17.23 -33.70 -26.40
CA PRO A 77 -18.31 -32.92 -26.97
C PRO A 77 -19.35 -33.83 -27.62
N ALA A 78 -20.62 -33.61 -27.28
CA ALA A 78 -21.76 -34.42 -27.68
C ALA A 78 -22.81 -33.57 -28.40
N THR A 79 -23.40 -34.12 -29.46
CA THR A 79 -24.54 -33.52 -30.17
C THR A 79 -25.64 -34.56 -30.33
N ALA A 80 -26.89 -34.16 -30.07
CA ALA A 80 -28.05 -35.04 -30.12
C ALA A 80 -29.33 -34.35 -30.58
N ARG A 81 -30.27 -35.16 -31.05
CA ARG A 81 -31.64 -34.77 -31.37
C ARG A 81 -32.60 -35.71 -30.68
N GLU A 82 -33.69 -35.17 -30.17
CA GLU A 82 -34.79 -35.96 -29.64
C GLU A 82 -35.72 -36.38 -30.78
N SER A 83 -36.09 -37.66 -30.80
CA SER A 83 -37.13 -38.20 -31.67
C SER A 83 -37.97 -39.18 -30.85
N GLU A 84 -39.27 -38.93 -30.74
CA GLU A 84 -40.23 -39.80 -30.02
C GLU A 84 -39.82 -40.12 -28.56
N GLY A 85 -39.23 -39.15 -27.86
CA GLY A 85 -38.74 -39.31 -26.47
C GLY A 85 -37.41 -40.07 -26.33
N LEU A 86 -36.77 -40.41 -27.45
CA LEU A 86 -35.44 -41.01 -27.52
C LEU A 86 -34.44 -39.95 -28.00
N LEU A 87 -33.49 -39.59 -27.14
CA LEU A 87 -32.39 -38.68 -27.46
C LEU A 87 -31.29 -39.46 -28.18
N GLN A 88 -31.14 -39.26 -29.49
CA GLN A 88 -30.13 -39.93 -30.33
C GLN A 88 -29.01 -38.95 -30.67
N GLY A 89 -27.75 -39.38 -30.53
CA GLY A 89 -26.62 -38.47 -30.73
C GLY A 89 -25.28 -39.15 -31.02
N THR A 90 -24.26 -38.31 -31.15
CA THR A 90 -22.86 -38.73 -31.25
C THR A 90 -21.99 -37.87 -30.34
N PHE A 91 -20.91 -38.44 -29.81
CA PHE A 91 -19.81 -37.69 -29.21
C PHE A 91 -18.49 -38.02 -29.88
N GLN A 92 -17.56 -37.07 -29.92
CA GLN A 92 -16.26 -37.28 -30.57
C GLN A 92 -15.19 -37.63 -29.52
N SER A 93 -14.40 -38.67 -29.81
CA SER A 93 -13.22 -39.06 -29.03
C SER A 93 -12.08 -39.47 -29.98
N GLN A 94 -10.88 -38.91 -29.77
CA GLN A 94 -9.70 -39.16 -30.62
C GLN A 94 -9.97 -39.02 -32.13
N GLY A 95 -10.81 -38.05 -32.51
CA GLY A 95 -11.23 -37.80 -33.89
C GLY A 95 -12.37 -38.68 -34.41
N GLN A 96 -12.70 -39.80 -33.74
CA GLN A 96 -13.79 -40.71 -34.14
C GLN A 96 -15.11 -40.36 -33.43
N ASN A 97 -16.23 -40.55 -34.14
CA ASN A 97 -17.57 -40.27 -33.63
C ASN A 97 -18.22 -41.55 -33.10
N PHE A 98 -18.59 -41.55 -31.82
CA PHE A 98 -19.26 -42.66 -31.13
C PHE A 98 -20.73 -42.34 -30.97
N ALA A 99 -21.60 -43.20 -31.52
CA ALA A 99 -23.04 -43.06 -31.39
C ALA A 99 -23.53 -43.39 -29.98
N PHE A 100 -24.57 -42.69 -29.54
CA PHE A 100 -25.29 -42.97 -28.31
C PHE A 100 -26.79 -42.80 -28.47
N THR A 101 -27.54 -43.48 -27.61
CA THR A 101 -28.97 -43.26 -27.42
C THR A 101 -29.28 -43.11 -25.95
N ALA A 102 -30.20 -42.21 -25.60
CA ALA A 102 -30.63 -42.03 -24.22
C ALA A 102 -32.15 -41.83 -24.09
N THR A 103 -32.75 -42.45 -23.08
CA THR A 103 -34.16 -42.25 -22.71
C THR A 103 -34.27 -41.66 -21.32
N LEU A 104 -35.07 -40.61 -21.16
CA LEU A 104 -35.36 -40.00 -19.87
C LEU A 104 -36.72 -40.49 -19.35
N LYS A 105 -36.75 -41.09 -18.16
CA LYS A 105 -37.97 -41.57 -17.53
C LYS A 105 -38.04 -41.08 -16.07
N GLY A 106 -38.77 -39.98 -15.87
CA GLY A 106 -38.71 -39.23 -14.61
C GLY A 106 -37.40 -38.44 -14.55
N THR A 107 -36.65 -38.56 -13.45
CA THR A 107 -35.28 -38.03 -13.33
C THR A 107 -34.23 -38.95 -13.94
N THR A 108 -34.53 -40.24 -14.10
CA THR A 108 -33.56 -41.26 -14.53
C THR A 108 -33.32 -41.20 -16.04
N LEU A 109 -32.13 -40.80 -16.44
CA LEU A 109 -31.63 -40.89 -17.82
C LEU A 109 -30.89 -42.23 -18.01
N THR A 110 -31.41 -43.08 -18.89
CA THR A 110 -30.75 -44.32 -19.31
C THR A 110 -29.94 -44.02 -20.58
N PHE A 111 -28.61 -44.01 -20.49
CA PHE A 111 -27.68 -43.66 -21.57
C PHE A 111 -26.90 -44.88 -22.07
N THR A 112 -26.91 -45.14 -23.37
CA THR A 112 -26.27 -46.32 -23.99
C THR A 112 -25.31 -45.90 -25.10
N THR A 113 -24.06 -46.37 -25.05
CA THR A 113 -23.04 -46.17 -26.08
C THR A 113 -22.05 -47.33 -26.10
N GLY A 114 -21.46 -47.66 -27.26
CA GLY A 114 -20.44 -48.71 -27.37
C GLY A 114 -20.88 -50.12 -26.93
N GLY A 115 -22.19 -50.37 -26.81
CA GLY A 115 -22.75 -51.61 -26.24
C GLY A 115 -22.87 -51.62 -24.71
N ALA A 116 -22.40 -50.59 -24.01
CA ALA A 116 -22.58 -50.41 -22.57
C ALA A 116 -23.77 -49.47 -22.27
N THR A 117 -24.52 -49.77 -21.21
CA THR A 117 -25.65 -48.95 -20.74
C THR A 117 -25.40 -48.46 -19.32
N TYR A 118 -25.72 -47.20 -19.07
CA TYR A 118 -25.46 -46.47 -17.83
C TYR A 118 -26.74 -45.77 -17.38
N THR A 119 -27.08 -45.94 -16.10
CA THR A 119 -28.19 -45.24 -15.45
C THR A 119 -27.66 -43.99 -14.75
N LEU A 120 -28.26 -42.83 -15.02
CA LEU A 120 -27.83 -41.51 -14.53
C LEU A 120 -29.04 -40.78 -13.93
N GLU A 121 -28.87 -40.10 -12.80
CA GLU A 121 -29.96 -39.30 -12.21
C GLU A 121 -29.83 -37.83 -12.56
N LYS A 122 -30.94 -37.21 -13.01
CA LYS A 122 -31.04 -35.77 -13.22
C LYS A 122 -30.91 -35.05 -11.89
N GLN A 123 -29.98 -34.10 -11.81
CA GLN A 123 -29.76 -33.31 -10.61
C GLN A 123 -30.89 -32.28 -10.46
N VAL A 124 -31.83 -32.55 -9.54
CA VAL A 124 -33.02 -31.70 -9.32
C VAL A 124 -32.63 -30.47 -8.51
N ILE A 125 -32.48 -29.33 -9.19
CA ILE A 125 -32.54 -28.02 -8.55
C ILE A 125 -33.99 -27.82 -8.09
N ASN A 126 -34.26 -27.89 -6.78
CA ASN A 126 -35.62 -27.82 -6.23
C ASN A 126 -36.17 -26.39 -6.30
N PRO A 127 -37.18 -26.07 -7.15
CA PRO A 127 -37.63 -24.69 -7.36
C PRO A 127 -38.74 -24.21 -6.43
N LEU A 128 -39.31 -25.10 -5.59
CA LEU A 128 -40.57 -24.85 -4.88
C LEU A 128 -40.49 -25.12 -3.37
N ALA A 129 -39.53 -24.49 -2.71
CA ALA A 129 -39.56 -24.31 -1.24
C ALA A 129 -40.47 -23.14 -0.80
N SER A 130 -41.37 -22.69 -1.68
CA SER A 130 -42.25 -21.54 -1.46
C SER A 130 -43.58 -21.68 -2.23
N ILE A 131 -44.55 -22.32 -1.58
CA ILE A 131 -46.01 -22.10 -1.64
C ILE A 131 -46.57 -23.08 -0.59
N ASP A 132 -46.73 -22.60 0.65
CA ASP A 132 -47.73 -23.09 1.60
C ASP A 132 -47.82 -22.13 2.80
N ASN A 133 -49.05 -21.73 3.14
CA ASN A 133 -49.49 -20.70 4.10
C ASN A 133 -49.66 -19.26 3.56
N LEU A 134 -50.91 -18.95 3.24
CA LEU A 134 -51.49 -17.60 3.36
C LEU A 134 -52.49 -17.58 4.53
N GLU A 135 -52.80 -16.36 5.00
CA GLU A 135 -53.82 -16.03 6.02
C GLU A 135 -53.46 -16.20 7.53
N GLN A 136 -52.64 -15.25 8.02
CA GLN A 136 -52.92 -14.33 9.16
C GLN A 136 -53.33 -14.85 10.58
N PRO A 137 -53.19 -14.03 11.65
CA PRO A 137 -52.18 -12.99 11.93
C PRO A 137 -51.63 -13.01 13.38
N SER A 138 -50.43 -12.47 13.63
CA SER A 138 -50.16 -11.64 14.83
C SER A 138 -48.77 -10.97 14.83
N SER A 139 -48.78 -9.70 15.20
CA SER A 139 -47.69 -8.79 15.60
C SER A 139 -46.30 -9.39 15.95
N GLY A 140 -45.28 -9.01 15.17
CA GLY A 140 -43.86 -9.06 15.53
C GLY A 140 -43.03 -8.22 14.57
N HIS A 141 -42.52 -7.06 15.01
CA HIS A 141 -41.70 -6.18 14.16
C HIS A 141 -40.22 -6.57 14.23
N GLU A 142 -39.75 -7.32 13.23
CA GLU A 142 -38.33 -7.49 12.96
C GLU A 142 -38.09 -7.17 11.47
N GLN A 143 -37.27 -6.15 11.19
CA GLN A 143 -37.12 -5.61 9.84
C GLN A 143 -36.11 -6.44 9.03
N ALA A 144 -36.62 -7.29 8.12
CA ALA A 144 -35.80 -8.05 7.20
C ALA A 144 -35.05 -7.11 6.22
N GLN A 145 -33.72 -7.03 6.36
CA GLN A 145 -32.86 -6.37 5.38
C GLN A 145 -32.58 -7.31 4.20
N THR A 146 -32.97 -6.90 3.00
CA THR A 146 -32.69 -7.62 1.75
C THR A 146 -31.21 -7.47 1.36
N HIS A 147 -30.39 -8.47 1.66
CA HIS A 147 -29.00 -8.53 1.16
C HIS A 147 -28.98 -8.74 -0.37
N VAL A 148 -28.95 -7.62 -1.11
CA VAL A 148 -28.49 -7.59 -2.50
C VAL A 148 -27.01 -7.95 -2.51
N GLN A 149 -26.61 -8.98 -3.28
CA GLN A 149 -25.20 -9.16 -3.62
C GLN A 149 -24.80 -8.05 -4.60
N PRO A 150 -23.86 -7.17 -4.26
CA PRO A 150 -23.38 -6.15 -5.17
C PRO A 150 -22.40 -6.80 -6.16
N GLN A 151 -22.52 -6.37 -7.39
CA GLN A 151 -21.60 -6.76 -8.46
C GLN A 151 -20.72 -5.57 -8.77
N ILE A 152 -19.43 -5.83 -9.03
CA ILE A 152 -18.52 -4.81 -9.55
C ILE A 152 -19.17 -4.19 -10.81
N GLN A 153 -19.34 -2.87 -10.81
CA GLN A 153 -19.89 -2.17 -11.98
C GLN A 153 -18.77 -2.00 -13.04
N PRO A 154 -19.04 -1.50 -14.25
CA PRO A 154 -19.66 0.35 -14.73
C PRO A 154 -19.03 1.43 -13.79
N GLY A 155 -18.28 2.45 -14.24
CA GLY A 155 -17.76 3.58 -13.43
C GLY A 155 -16.92 3.35 -12.13
N TRP A 156 -16.54 2.10 -11.78
CA TRP A 156 -15.84 1.68 -10.54
C TRP A 156 -14.31 1.42 -10.62
N SER A 157 -13.60 1.54 -9.50
CA SER A 157 -12.16 1.77 -9.54
C SER A 157 -11.40 1.36 -8.30
N PHE A 158 -10.17 0.90 -8.49
CA PHE A 158 -9.33 0.41 -7.39
C PHE A 158 -7.87 0.82 -7.60
N GLU A 159 -7.26 1.42 -6.58
CA GLU A 159 -5.81 1.51 -6.46
C GLU A 159 -5.35 0.15 -5.94
N VAL A 160 -4.70 -0.61 -6.80
CA VAL A 160 -4.26 -1.97 -6.50
C VAL A 160 -2.77 -1.92 -6.18
N THR A 161 -2.42 -2.26 -4.95
CA THR A 161 -1.05 -2.54 -4.55
C THR A 161 -0.87 -4.05 -4.51
N ARG A 162 -0.02 -4.60 -5.38
CA ARG A 162 0.52 -5.95 -5.25
C ARG A 162 1.93 -5.89 -4.70
N SER A 163 2.26 -6.80 -3.79
CA SER A 163 3.66 -7.01 -3.40
C SER A 163 3.90 -8.45 -2.99
N ALA A 164 5.05 -9.00 -3.40
CA ALA A 164 5.51 -10.33 -3.02
C ALA A 164 6.96 -10.23 -2.54
N GLY A 165 7.25 -10.74 -1.35
CA GLY A 165 8.57 -10.74 -0.74
C GLY A 165 8.97 -12.13 -0.28
N ILE A 166 10.17 -12.56 -0.66
CA ILE A 166 10.80 -13.82 -0.25
C ILE A 166 12.12 -13.48 0.44
N LYS A 167 12.37 -14.09 1.61
CA LYS A 167 13.61 -13.93 2.37
C LYS A 167 14.00 -15.28 2.95
N GLY A 168 15.21 -15.76 2.66
CA GLY A 168 15.66 -17.06 3.14
C GLY A 168 17.15 -17.29 2.96
N THR A 169 17.54 -18.55 3.04
CA THR A 169 18.87 -19.05 2.71
C THR A 169 18.78 -20.22 1.74
N LEU A 170 19.69 -20.22 0.76
CA LEU A 170 19.90 -21.30 -0.19
C LEU A 170 21.26 -21.93 0.09
N SER A 171 21.33 -23.25 0.27
CA SER A 171 22.58 -23.97 0.46
C SER A 171 22.73 -25.09 -0.58
N ALA A 172 23.93 -25.20 -1.14
CA ALA A 172 24.35 -26.36 -1.93
C ALA A 172 25.05 -27.39 -1.04
N GLN A 173 25.00 -28.67 -1.40
CA GLN A 173 25.58 -29.75 -0.60
C GLN A 173 27.12 -29.68 -0.53
N GLY A 174 27.65 -29.10 0.55
CA GLY A 174 29.09 -28.94 0.81
C GLY A 174 29.54 -27.47 0.89
N GLU A 175 28.72 -26.56 0.40
CA GLU A 175 28.96 -25.11 0.35
C GLU A 175 28.33 -24.37 1.55
N PRO A 176 28.76 -23.13 1.85
CA PRO A 176 28.05 -22.27 2.80
C PRO A 176 26.64 -21.92 2.29
N ALA A 177 25.78 -21.47 3.21
CA ALA A 177 24.43 -21.02 2.88
C ALA A 177 24.43 -19.54 2.47
N TYR A 178 23.93 -19.25 1.27
CA TYR A 178 23.84 -17.91 0.69
C TYR A 178 22.50 -17.26 1.05
N PRO A 179 22.46 -15.96 1.39
CA PRO A 179 21.21 -15.26 1.67
C PRO A 179 20.44 -15.02 0.36
N VAL A 180 19.14 -15.32 0.37
CA VAL A 180 18.23 -15.00 -0.74
C VAL A 180 17.27 -13.90 -0.28
N ARG A 181 17.13 -12.85 -1.09
CA ARG A 181 16.13 -11.80 -0.93
C ARG A 181 15.55 -11.43 -2.28
N TYR A 182 14.22 -11.45 -2.36
CA TYR A 182 13.44 -10.98 -3.49
C TYR A 182 12.29 -10.12 -2.94
N PHE A 183 12.02 -8.99 -3.56
CA PHE A 183 10.85 -8.16 -3.24
C PHE A 183 10.33 -7.47 -4.50
N SER A 184 9.08 -7.77 -4.86
CA SER A 184 8.34 -7.05 -5.90
C SER A 184 7.27 -6.18 -5.24
N LYS A 185 7.10 -4.94 -5.72
CA LYS A 185 6.04 -4.01 -5.31
C LYS A 185 5.54 -3.24 -6.53
N ILE A 186 4.25 -3.41 -6.80
CA ILE A 186 3.59 -2.90 -7.98
C ILE A 186 2.32 -2.18 -7.54
N ILE A 187 2.17 -0.93 -7.95
CA ILE A 187 0.98 -0.12 -7.70
C ILE A 187 0.43 0.36 -9.04
N PHE A 188 -0.77 -0.09 -9.36
CA PHE A 188 -1.50 0.35 -10.54
C PHE A 188 -2.88 0.93 -10.20
N LEU A 189 -3.31 1.84 -11.05
CA LEU A 189 -4.68 2.27 -11.21
C LEU A 189 -5.40 1.13 -11.92
N GLU A 190 -6.46 0.57 -11.34
CA GLU A 190 -7.41 -0.27 -12.09
C GLU A 190 -8.67 0.49 -12.46
N GLN A 191 -8.87 0.51 -13.78
CA GLN A 191 -10.01 1.04 -14.50
C GLN A 191 -10.66 -0.15 -15.19
N VAL A 192 -11.71 -0.74 -14.63
CA VAL A 192 -12.44 -1.80 -15.36
C VAL A 192 -13.05 -1.21 -16.65
N ASN A 193 -13.32 -2.02 -17.66
CA ASN A 193 -13.91 -1.57 -18.94
C ASN A 193 -15.19 -2.33 -19.27
N LYS A 194 -15.29 -3.58 -18.82
CA LYS A 194 -16.42 -4.48 -19.09
C LYS A 194 -16.63 -5.42 -17.90
N VAL A 195 -17.89 -5.75 -17.60
CA VAL A 195 -18.23 -6.78 -16.61
C VAL A 195 -19.17 -7.79 -17.23
N GLU A 196 -18.87 -9.06 -16.99
CA GLU A 196 -19.69 -10.20 -17.40
C GLU A 196 -19.90 -11.11 -16.18
N ALA A 197 -21.10 -11.68 -16.03
CA ALA A 197 -21.50 -12.50 -14.86
C ALA A 197 -21.17 -11.87 -13.48
N GLY A 198 -21.12 -10.53 -13.38
CA GLY A 198 -20.78 -9.83 -12.14
C GLY A 198 -19.29 -9.77 -11.79
N ARG A 199 -18.39 -10.07 -12.74
CA ARG A 199 -16.92 -9.96 -12.62
C ARG A 199 -16.33 -9.05 -13.69
N ALA A 200 -15.21 -8.39 -13.40
CA ALA A 200 -14.46 -7.64 -14.40
C ALA A 200 -13.94 -8.60 -15.51
N ASN A 201 -14.42 -8.40 -16.73
CA ASN A 201 -14.04 -9.19 -17.91
C ASN A 201 -12.94 -8.50 -18.74
N GLU A 202 -12.90 -7.17 -18.69
CA GLU A 202 -11.87 -6.36 -19.33
C GLU A 202 -11.55 -5.18 -18.44
N VAL A 203 -10.28 -4.79 -18.30
CA VAL A 203 -9.82 -3.65 -17.50
C VAL A 203 -8.63 -2.95 -18.16
N THR A 204 -8.49 -1.64 -18.00
CA THR A 204 -7.27 -0.88 -18.18
C THR A 204 -6.50 -0.80 -16.84
N ARG A 205 -5.18 -0.93 -16.90
CA ARG A 205 -4.28 -0.73 -15.75
C ARG A 205 -3.22 0.32 -16.07
N GLU A 206 -3.23 1.47 -15.39
CA GLU A 206 -2.14 2.46 -15.49
C GLU A 206 -1.11 2.20 -14.39
N VAL A 207 0.16 2.11 -14.77
CA VAL A 207 1.27 1.86 -13.84
C VAL A 207 1.66 3.16 -13.14
N ILE A 208 1.64 3.19 -11.80
CA ILE A 208 2.23 4.31 -11.05
C ILE A 208 3.65 3.99 -10.59
N THR A 209 3.88 2.75 -10.14
CA THR A 209 5.20 2.21 -9.77
C THR A 209 5.19 0.70 -10.00
N ALA A 210 6.21 0.14 -10.66
CA ALA A 210 6.35 -1.30 -10.84
C ALA A 210 7.79 -1.70 -10.64
N GLU A 211 8.14 -2.11 -9.42
CA GLU A 211 9.52 -2.32 -9.02
C GLU A 211 9.75 -3.73 -8.52
N ARG A 212 10.90 -4.30 -8.92
CA ARG A 212 11.45 -5.54 -8.37
C ARG A 212 12.82 -5.24 -7.76
N GLN A 213 13.14 -5.92 -6.67
CA GLN A 213 14.42 -5.91 -6.00
C GLN A 213 14.89 -7.35 -5.82
N THR A 214 16.12 -7.65 -6.22
CA THR A 214 16.76 -8.95 -5.99
C THR A 214 18.25 -8.74 -5.71
N ILE A 215 18.87 -9.70 -5.03
CA ILE A 215 20.32 -9.82 -5.00
C ILE A 215 20.73 -10.31 -6.40
N ASP A 216 21.69 -9.63 -7.03
CA ASP A 216 22.32 -10.08 -8.29
C ASP A 216 23.65 -10.80 -8.00
N GLU A 217 24.29 -11.34 -9.04
CA GLU A 217 25.49 -12.17 -8.90
C GLU A 217 26.69 -11.41 -8.31
N GLU A 218 26.86 -10.14 -8.68
CA GLU A 218 27.90 -9.28 -8.11
C GLU A 218 27.63 -8.92 -6.64
N SER A 219 26.36 -8.71 -6.28
CA SER A 219 25.93 -8.35 -4.92
C SER A 219 25.80 -9.53 -3.95
N GLN A 220 26.04 -10.78 -4.37
CA GLN A 220 25.94 -11.95 -3.47
C GLN A 220 26.88 -11.86 -2.25
N GLN A 221 28.02 -11.16 -2.38
CA GLN A 221 28.97 -10.95 -1.29
C GLN A 221 28.62 -9.77 -0.38
N THR A 222 27.92 -8.75 -0.90
CA THR A 222 27.51 -7.55 -0.14
C THR A 222 26.14 -7.70 0.52
N GLY A 223 25.26 -8.52 -0.06
CA GLY A 223 23.85 -8.63 0.31
C GLY A 223 23.01 -7.42 -0.12
N GLU A 224 23.51 -6.61 -1.05
CA GLU A 224 22.81 -5.45 -1.61
C GLU A 224 21.70 -5.88 -2.60
N LEU A 225 20.73 -4.99 -2.82
CA LEU A 225 19.53 -5.27 -3.62
C LEU A 225 19.48 -4.38 -4.86
N SER A 226 19.76 -4.98 -6.02
CA SER A 226 19.59 -4.31 -7.31
C SER A 226 18.11 -4.16 -7.66
N ARG A 227 17.76 -2.98 -8.19
CA ARG A 227 16.38 -2.51 -8.39
C ARG A 227 16.08 -2.41 -9.88
N TYR A 228 15.03 -3.10 -10.30
CA TYR A 228 14.59 -3.23 -11.68
C TYR A 228 13.17 -2.63 -11.81
N GLU A 229 12.95 -1.81 -12.82
CA GLU A 229 11.60 -1.30 -13.17
C GLU A 229 10.95 -2.31 -14.13
N LEU A 230 9.86 -2.95 -13.69
CA LEU A 230 9.13 -3.96 -14.47
C LEU A 230 8.29 -3.33 -15.58
N ALA A 231 7.76 -2.13 -15.35
CA ALA A 231 7.03 -1.36 -16.35
C ALA A 231 7.13 0.14 -16.02
N PRO A 232 7.43 1.01 -17.00
CA PRO A 232 7.58 2.44 -16.75
C PRO A 232 6.29 3.09 -16.25
N LYS A 233 6.44 4.02 -15.29
CA LYS A 233 5.34 4.86 -14.81
C LYS A 233 4.60 5.57 -15.96
N GLY A 234 3.27 5.49 -15.96
CA GLY A 234 2.41 6.02 -17.03
C GLY A 234 2.31 5.12 -18.27
N GLN A 235 2.85 3.89 -18.22
CA GLN A 235 2.39 2.84 -19.11
C GLN A 235 0.96 2.43 -18.74
N THR A 236 0.17 2.12 -19.76
CA THR A 236 -1.23 1.75 -19.65
C THR A 236 -1.41 0.42 -20.33
N PHE A 237 -1.82 -0.61 -19.60
CA PHE A 237 -2.16 -1.92 -20.14
C PHE A 237 -3.67 -2.10 -20.27
N ARG A 238 -4.11 -2.97 -21.19
CA ARG A 238 -5.48 -3.46 -21.31
C ARG A 238 -5.46 -4.97 -21.04
N VAL A 239 -6.16 -5.43 -20.03
CA VAL A 239 -6.23 -6.84 -19.63
C VAL A 239 -7.59 -7.40 -20.03
N VAL A 240 -7.62 -8.60 -20.61
CA VAL A 240 -8.85 -9.31 -21.01
C VAL A 240 -8.89 -10.66 -20.32
N PHE A 241 -9.92 -10.90 -19.50
CA PHE A 241 -10.10 -12.10 -18.68
C PHE A 241 -10.86 -13.21 -19.45
N SER A 242 -10.43 -13.52 -20.66
CA SER A 242 -11.09 -14.48 -21.56
C SER A 242 -10.53 -15.90 -21.44
N GLY A 243 -11.03 -16.68 -20.47
CA GLY A 243 -10.67 -18.10 -20.28
C GLY A 243 -9.93 -18.37 -18.96
N ASP A 244 -9.15 -19.46 -18.89
CA ASP A 244 -8.36 -19.83 -17.71
C ASP A 244 -7.05 -18.98 -17.57
N GLU A 245 -6.67 -18.23 -18.61
CA GLU A 245 -5.59 -17.24 -18.60
C GLU A 245 -6.05 -15.86 -19.11
N PRO A 246 -5.71 -14.77 -18.42
CA PRO A 246 -5.89 -13.41 -18.93
C PRO A 246 -4.79 -12.98 -19.93
N SER A 247 -5.20 -12.43 -21.07
CA SER A 247 -4.30 -11.73 -22.01
C SER A 247 -4.02 -10.30 -21.54
N LEU A 248 -2.81 -9.82 -21.80
CA LEU A 248 -2.33 -8.49 -21.46
C LEU A 248 -1.88 -7.76 -22.74
N TYR A 249 -2.38 -6.55 -22.99
CA TYR A 249 -2.03 -5.74 -24.15
C TYR A 249 -1.49 -4.37 -23.71
N ASP A 250 -0.59 -3.73 -24.46
CA ASP A 250 -0.34 -2.30 -24.28
C ASP A 250 -1.56 -1.51 -24.78
N ALA A 251 -2.12 -0.60 -23.99
CA ALA A 251 -3.34 0.11 -24.33
C ALA A 251 -3.15 1.25 -25.37
N LYS A 252 -1.91 1.57 -25.75
CA LYS A 252 -1.59 2.58 -26.78
C LYS A 252 -1.35 1.95 -28.15
N THR A 253 -0.68 0.80 -28.21
CA THR A 253 -0.46 0.07 -29.49
C THR A 253 -1.48 -1.05 -29.74
N ASN A 254 -2.12 -1.56 -28.68
CA ASN A 254 -2.96 -2.76 -28.68
C ASN A 254 -2.23 -4.03 -29.14
N GLU A 255 -0.91 -4.07 -28.99
CA GLU A 255 -0.08 -5.28 -29.15
C GLU A 255 -0.11 -6.10 -27.86
N GLU A 256 -0.02 -7.42 -27.97
CA GLU A 256 -0.05 -8.34 -26.82
C GLU A 256 1.35 -8.43 -26.16
N ILE A 257 1.37 -8.39 -24.82
CA ILE A 257 2.57 -8.44 -24.00
C ILE A 257 2.89 -9.90 -23.68
N PHE A 258 3.93 -10.41 -24.32
CA PHE A 258 4.48 -11.76 -24.12
C PHE A 258 5.67 -11.79 -23.14
N ASP A 259 5.95 -10.68 -22.44
CA ASP A 259 6.88 -10.67 -21.32
C ASP A 259 6.18 -11.33 -20.11
N ASP A 260 6.68 -12.49 -19.70
CA ASP A 260 6.06 -13.28 -18.63
C ASP A 260 6.10 -12.57 -17.26
N GLU A 261 7.08 -11.69 -16.99
CA GLU A 261 7.18 -10.97 -15.72
C GLU A 261 6.15 -9.85 -15.63
N VAL A 262 6.00 -9.11 -16.73
CA VAL A 262 4.95 -8.08 -16.88
C VAL A 262 3.57 -8.74 -16.92
N LYS A 263 3.44 -9.91 -17.57
CA LYS A 263 2.20 -10.69 -17.57
C LYS A 263 1.84 -11.20 -16.18
N GLU A 264 2.77 -11.79 -15.40
CA GLU A 264 2.50 -12.21 -14.01
C GLU A 264 2.03 -11.03 -13.16
N ALA A 265 2.80 -9.92 -13.20
CA ALA A 265 2.50 -8.68 -12.49
C ALA A 265 1.10 -8.12 -12.79
N PHE A 266 0.79 -7.93 -14.08
CA PHE A 266 -0.32 -7.10 -14.53
C PHE A 266 -1.49 -7.86 -15.15
N SER A 267 -1.49 -9.20 -15.21
CA SER A 267 -2.62 -9.96 -15.76
C SER A 267 -3.62 -10.46 -14.71
N GLY A 268 -3.19 -10.89 -13.51
CA GLY A 268 -4.08 -11.53 -12.51
C GLY A 268 -5.32 -10.71 -12.11
N PRO A 269 -6.47 -11.31 -11.75
CA PRO A 269 -7.73 -10.62 -11.49
C PRO A 269 -7.74 -9.82 -10.16
N LEU A 270 -8.60 -8.80 -10.10
CA LEU A 270 -8.86 -8.02 -8.88
C LEU A 270 -9.66 -8.82 -7.84
N THR A 271 -10.67 -9.55 -8.30
CA THR A 271 -11.51 -10.44 -7.50
C THR A 271 -11.06 -11.89 -7.71
N PRO A 272 -10.13 -12.45 -6.90
CA PRO A 272 -9.76 -13.85 -7.00
C PRO A 272 -10.88 -14.74 -6.46
N ASP A 273 -10.99 -15.96 -6.99
CA ASP A 273 -12.15 -16.84 -6.82
C ASP A 273 -12.17 -17.61 -5.47
N LEU A 274 -11.89 -16.91 -4.37
CA LEU A 274 -11.52 -17.48 -3.06
C LEU A 274 -12.68 -17.58 -2.05
N TRP A 275 -13.90 -17.20 -2.44
CA TRP A 275 -15.11 -17.37 -1.63
C TRP A 275 -16.26 -17.90 -2.48
N PRO A 276 -17.22 -18.66 -1.89
CA PRO A 276 -18.39 -19.15 -2.62
C PRO A 276 -19.33 -17.99 -2.99
N ALA A 277 -20.05 -18.13 -4.10
CA ALA A 277 -21.02 -17.14 -4.61
C ALA A 277 -22.33 -17.05 -3.78
N VAL A 278 -22.36 -17.59 -2.55
CA VAL A 278 -23.52 -17.52 -1.64
C VAL A 278 -23.32 -16.41 -0.61
N PRO A 279 -24.38 -15.82 -0.02
CA PRO A 279 -24.25 -14.86 1.07
C PRO A 279 -23.43 -15.43 2.23
N LEU A 280 -22.30 -14.78 2.54
CA LEU A 280 -21.36 -15.21 3.57
C LEU A 280 -21.94 -15.02 4.98
N LYS A 281 -21.63 -15.95 5.89
CA LYS A 281 -22.04 -15.93 7.30
C LYS A 281 -20.84 -16.14 8.22
N ALA A 282 -20.81 -15.49 9.37
CA ALA A 282 -19.78 -15.73 10.38
C ALA A 282 -19.74 -17.23 10.79
N GLY A 283 -18.54 -17.79 10.92
CA GLY A 283 -18.29 -19.21 11.15
C GLY A 283 -18.34 -20.11 9.91
N GLN A 284 -18.79 -19.63 8.75
CA GLN A 284 -18.85 -20.42 7.51
C GLN A 284 -17.44 -20.73 6.99
N SER A 285 -17.17 -22.01 6.69
CA SER A 285 -15.88 -22.48 6.16
C SER A 285 -16.02 -23.23 4.83
N TRP A 286 -14.95 -23.23 4.04
CA TRP A 286 -14.80 -24.00 2.80
C TRP A 286 -13.32 -24.33 2.54
N SER A 287 -13.06 -25.17 1.54
CA SER A 287 -11.71 -25.52 1.11
C SER A 287 -11.61 -25.71 -0.40
N TYR A 288 -10.38 -25.61 -0.91
CA TYR A 288 -9.98 -25.83 -2.30
C TYR A 288 -8.78 -26.76 -2.33
N SER A 289 -8.61 -27.55 -3.40
CA SER A 289 -7.39 -28.33 -3.61
C SER A 289 -6.92 -28.37 -5.06
N ASP A 290 -5.64 -28.68 -5.23
CA ASP A 290 -5.00 -29.11 -6.47
C ASP A 290 -5.33 -28.19 -7.65
N ALA A 291 -5.84 -28.73 -8.76
CA ALA A 291 -6.15 -27.97 -9.97
C ALA A 291 -7.27 -26.92 -9.80
N ASP A 292 -8.11 -27.01 -8.76
CA ASP A 292 -9.08 -25.96 -8.44
C ASP A 292 -8.42 -24.82 -7.66
N LEU A 293 -7.52 -25.13 -6.72
CA LEU A 293 -6.69 -24.14 -6.03
C LEU A 293 -5.79 -23.37 -7.01
N THR A 294 -5.04 -24.07 -7.87
CA THR A 294 -4.16 -23.50 -8.91
C THR A 294 -4.90 -22.53 -9.83
N ARG A 295 -6.15 -22.83 -10.20
CA ARG A 295 -6.94 -21.96 -11.08
C ARG A 295 -7.40 -20.67 -10.39
N ARG A 296 -7.73 -20.75 -9.10
CA ARG A 296 -8.27 -19.63 -8.29
C ARG A 296 -7.18 -18.69 -7.78
N LEU A 297 -6.03 -19.25 -7.39
CA LEU A 297 -4.93 -18.53 -6.77
C LEU A 297 -3.98 -17.95 -7.83
N LYS A 298 -4.42 -16.87 -8.49
CA LYS A 298 -3.63 -16.13 -9.50
C LYS A 298 -2.80 -14.97 -8.92
N LEU A 299 -2.47 -15.03 -7.63
CA LEU A 299 -1.59 -14.09 -6.90
C LEU A 299 -0.24 -14.71 -6.49
N LEU A 300 -0.07 -16.01 -6.76
CA LEU A 300 1.09 -16.85 -6.49
C LEU A 300 1.09 -17.94 -7.56
N ASP A 301 2.25 -18.37 -8.07
CA ASP A 301 2.33 -19.55 -8.94
C ASP A 301 2.16 -20.84 -8.12
N ALA A 302 0.90 -21.18 -7.83
CA ALA A 302 0.52 -22.26 -6.92
C ALA A 302 0.39 -23.62 -7.62
N GLN A 303 1.39 -24.47 -7.50
CA GLN A 303 1.48 -25.83 -8.04
C GLN A 303 0.64 -26.85 -7.22
N GLY A 304 -0.66 -26.59 -7.08
CA GLY A 304 -1.62 -27.46 -6.40
C GLY A 304 -1.62 -27.33 -4.86
N GLY A 305 -1.89 -28.42 -4.15
CA GLY A 305 -1.95 -28.43 -2.68
C GLY A 305 -3.37 -28.20 -2.13
N GLN A 306 -3.50 -27.60 -0.94
CA GLN A 306 -4.78 -27.37 -0.27
C GLN A 306 -4.87 -25.96 0.35
N MET A 307 -6.07 -25.38 0.33
CA MET A 307 -6.38 -24.16 1.06
C MET A 307 -7.69 -24.33 1.83
N THR A 308 -7.72 -23.84 3.07
CA THR A 308 -8.89 -23.82 3.94
C THR A 308 -9.17 -22.38 4.35
N LEU A 309 -10.44 -21.96 4.30
CA LEU A 309 -10.87 -20.59 4.61
C LEU A 309 -12.13 -20.63 5.48
N GLN A 310 -12.25 -19.66 6.39
CA GLN A 310 -13.41 -19.45 7.25
C GLN A 310 -13.70 -17.95 7.39
N VAL A 311 -14.97 -17.55 7.35
CA VAL A 311 -15.39 -16.22 7.79
C VAL A 311 -15.27 -16.17 9.31
N GLU A 312 -14.26 -15.47 9.84
CA GLU A 312 -14.09 -15.26 11.29
C GLU A 312 -15.29 -14.45 11.84
N ARG A 313 -15.60 -13.34 11.17
CA ARG A 313 -16.60 -12.36 11.61
C ARG A 313 -17.05 -11.48 10.44
N ILE A 314 -18.21 -10.83 10.61
CA ILE A 314 -18.75 -9.84 9.68
C ILE A 314 -19.15 -8.61 10.49
N GLU A 315 -18.55 -7.46 10.21
CA GLU A 315 -18.84 -6.18 10.88
C GLU A 315 -18.52 -4.99 9.95
N ASN A 316 -18.97 -3.79 10.30
CA ASN A 316 -18.67 -2.59 9.52
C ASN A 316 -17.20 -2.18 9.70
N GLN A 317 -16.42 -2.13 8.61
CA GLN A 317 -15.03 -1.69 8.63
C GLN A 317 -14.97 -0.20 9.00
N ALA A 318 -14.10 0.18 9.95
CA ALA A 318 -14.05 1.55 10.48
C ALA A 318 -13.77 2.62 9.41
N GLU A 319 -12.89 2.35 8.45
CA GLU A 319 -12.44 3.35 7.45
C GLU A 319 -13.49 3.69 6.39
N THR A 320 -14.40 2.76 6.08
CA THR A 320 -15.37 2.90 4.97
C THR A 320 -16.83 2.80 5.41
N GLY A 321 -17.08 2.33 6.64
CA GLY A 321 -18.41 2.01 7.15
C GLY A 321 -19.06 0.76 6.55
N LEU A 322 -18.40 0.10 5.59
CA LEU A 322 -18.97 -1.01 4.83
C LEU A 322 -18.94 -2.32 5.61
N LEU A 323 -20.07 -3.04 5.58
CA LEU A 323 -20.19 -4.38 6.14
C LEU A 323 -19.19 -5.32 5.45
N THR A 324 -18.22 -5.81 6.21
CA THR A 324 -17.02 -6.49 5.71
C THR A 324 -16.87 -7.85 6.37
N ALA A 325 -16.73 -8.89 5.56
CA ALA A 325 -16.40 -10.23 6.00
C ALA A 325 -14.88 -10.36 6.15
N TYR A 326 -14.44 -10.63 7.38
CA TYR A 326 -13.05 -10.94 7.70
C TYR A 326 -12.89 -12.45 7.57
N ILE A 327 -12.25 -12.89 6.48
CA ILE A 327 -12.01 -14.30 6.16
C ILE A 327 -10.58 -14.64 6.54
N ARG A 328 -10.38 -15.77 7.23
CA ARG A 328 -9.08 -16.22 7.75
C ARG A 328 -8.91 -17.70 7.47
N GLY A 329 -7.68 -18.17 7.30
CA GLY A 329 -7.42 -19.56 6.93
C GLY A 329 -5.96 -19.94 6.75
N GLN A 330 -5.73 -21.11 6.14
CA GLN A 330 -4.41 -21.70 5.91
C GLN A 330 -4.28 -22.19 4.45
N LEU A 331 -3.11 -21.94 3.85
CA LEU A 331 -2.69 -22.41 2.54
C LEU A 331 -1.48 -23.34 2.71
N GLN A 332 -1.51 -24.49 2.06
CA GLN A 332 -0.40 -25.42 1.91
C GLN A 332 -0.25 -25.74 0.42
N THR A 333 0.76 -25.20 -0.23
CA THR A 333 0.95 -25.32 -1.69
C THR A 333 2.43 -25.49 -2.02
N ARG A 334 2.75 -25.61 -3.32
CA ARG A 334 4.11 -25.46 -3.83
C ARG A 334 4.16 -24.23 -4.72
N ILE A 335 5.28 -23.51 -4.67
CA ILE A 335 5.55 -22.42 -5.61
C ILE A 335 6.86 -22.67 -6.37
N SER A 336 6.90 -22.20 -7.62
CA SER A 336 8.14 -22.15 -8.41
C SER A 336 9.10 -21.11 -7.84
N PHE A 337 10.35 -21.49 -7.58
CA PHE A 337 11.42 -20.53 -7.31
C PHE A 337 12.70 -20.97 -8.05
N GLY A 338 12.75 -20.63 -9.34
CA GLY A 338 13.78 -21.14 -10.25
C GLY A 338 13.79 -22.69 -10.27
N PRO A 339 14.95 -23.34 -10.10
CA PRO A 339 15.07 -24.80 -10.13
C PRO A 339 14.64 -25.51 -8.83
N VAL A 340 14.19 -24.77 -7.80
CA VAL A 340 13.80 -25.34 -6.50
C VAL A 340 12.28 -25.19 -6.31
N PRO A 341 11.49 -26.28 -6.32
CA PRO A 341 10.09 -26.22 -5.90
C PRO A 341 10.03 -26.02 -4.38
N LEU A 342 9.31 -25.00 -3.92
CA LEU A 342 9.22 -24.65 -2.50
C LEU A 342 7.85 -25.02 -1.95
N ASP A 343 7.79 -25.89 -0.94
CA ASP A 343 6.60 -26.09 -0.11
C ASP A 343 6.33 -24.79 0.67
N PHE A 344 5.16 -24.19 0.45
CA PHE A 344 4.72 -22.93 1.08
C PHE A 344 3.58 -23.20 2.05
N ASN A 345 3.80 -22.92 3.34
CA ASN A 345 2.84 -23.10 4.42
C ASN A 345 2.50 -21.73 5.01
N ALA A 346 1.32 -21.20 4.66
CA ALA A 346 0.97 -19.80 4.88
C ALA A 346 -0.37 -19.61 5.60
N LYS A 347 -0.41 -18.57 6.44
CA LYS A 347 -1.67 -17.95 6.88
C LYS A 347 -2.29 -17.20 5.71
N VAL A 348 -3.62 -17.24 5.63
CA VAL A 348 -4.40 -16.48 4.65
C VAL A 348 -5.29 -15.50 5.40
N GLU A 349 -5.23 -14.23 5.01
CA GLU A 349 -6.14 -13.19 5.48
C GLU A 349 -6.80 -12.50 4.28
N ILE A 350 -8.12 -12.38 4.29
CA ILE A 350 -8.89 -11.66 3.26
C ILE A 350 -9.92 -10.79 3.98
N ASP A 351 -9.94 -9.50 3.66
CA ASP A 351 -10.94 -8.55 4.17
C ASP A 351 -11.84 -8.13 3.01
N LEU A 352 -13.07 -8.65 3.00
CA LEU A 352 -14.00 -8.58 1.88
C LEU A 352 -15.25 -7.74 2.23
N PRO A 353 -15.28 -6.46 1.83
CA PRO A 353 -16.49 -5.64 1.85
C PRO A 353 -17.62 -6.30 1.06
N LEU A 354 -18.63 -6.79 1.78
CA LEU A 354 -19.81 -7.42 1.21
C LEU A 354 -20.63 -6.44 0.37
N ALA A 355 -20.42 -5.12 0.56
CA ALA A 355 -21.00 -4.03 -0.21
C ALA A 355 -20.35 -3.79 -1.59
N ILE A 356 -19.18 -4.38 -1.89
CA ILE A 356 -18.45 -4.15 -3.16
C ILE A 356 -18.10 -5.47 -3.87
N GLY A 357 -17.81 -6.54 -3.13
CA GLY A 357 -17.36 -7.82 -3.70
C GLY A 357 -15.87 -7.84 -4.12
N VAL A 358 -15.15 -6.72 -3.95
CA VAL A 358 -13.70 -6.61 -4.12
C VAL A 358 -13.04 -6.67 -2.74
N PRO A 359 -12.04 -7.55 -2.52
CA PRO A 359 -11.33 -7.60 -1.25
C PRO A 359 -10.40 -6.38 -1.13
N PHE A 360 -10.54 -5.61 -0.05
CA PHE A 360 -9.62 -4.50 0.23
C PHE A 360 -8.22 -4.98 0.63
N MET A 361 -8.13 -6.21 1.15
CA MET A 361 -6.88 -6.89 1.46
C MET A 361 -7.01 -8.38 1.18
N THR A 362 -5.96 -8.97 0.63
CA THR A 362 -5.73 -10.41 0.50
C THR A 362 -4.25 -10.66 0.74
N LYS A 363 -3.90 -11.26 1.88
CA LYS A 363 -2.52 -11.51 2.33
C LYS A 363 -2.28 -13.01 2.51
N PHE A 364 -1.11 -13.44 2.05
CA PHE A 364 -0.49 -14.71 2.35
C PHE A 364 0.79 -14.45 3.13
N GLU A 365 1.07 -15.21 4.20
CA GLU A 365 2.27 -15.03 5.01
C GLU A 365 2.66 -16.34 5.70
N GLY A 366 3.90 -16.82 5.50
CA GLY A 366 4.39 -18.01 6.19
C GLY A 366 5.71 -18.55 5.67
N ALA A 367 6.00 -19.80 6.01
CA ALA A 367 7.28 -20.44 5.77
C ALA A 367 7.39 -21.05 4.38
N LEU A 368 8.56 -20.92 3.78
CA LEU A 368 9.01 -21.61 2.57
C LEU A 368 10.11 -22.61 2.93
N SER A 369 10.01 -23.82 2.39
CA SER A 369 11.08 -24.81 2.45
C SER A 369 11.06 -25.68 1.21
N GLY A 370 12.21 -26.02 0.64
CA GLY A 370 12.25 -26.87 -0.54
C GLY A 370 13.62 -27.48 -0.80
N GLN A 371 13.63 -28.51 -1.65
CA GLN A 371 14.85 -29.14 -2.15
C GLN A 371 14.75 -29.31 -3.65
N GLY A 372 15.85 -29.06 -4.34
CA GLY A 372 15.95 -29.08 -5.79
C GLY A 372 17.33 -29.54 -6.24
N GLN A 373 17.53 -29.62 -7.56
CA GLN A 373 18.78 -30.07 -8.13
C GLN A 373 19.09 -29.27 -9.40
N VAL A 374 20.32 -28.77 -9.48
CA VAL A 374 20.88 -28.12 -10.68
C VAL A 374 22.08 -28.93 -11.17
N GLN A 375 22.59 -28.61 -12.36
CA GLN A 375 23.85 -29.16 -12.86
C GLN A 375 24.94 -28.10 -12.78
N ASP A 376 26.18 -28.52 -12.48
CA ASP A 376 27.36 -27.68 -12.61
C ASP A 376 27.86 -27.62 -14.07
N ASP A 377 28.93 -26.84 -14.32
CA ASP A 377 29.57 -26.72 -15.65
C ASP A 377 30.12 -28.05 -16.21
N MET A 378 30.20 -29.10 -15.39
CA MET A 378 30.63 -30.46 -15.73
C MET A 378 29.44 -31.44 -15.83
N GLY A 379 28.19 -30.93 -15.78
CA GLY A 379 26.97 -31.72 -15.82
C GLY A 379 26.68 -32.55 -14.56
N GLN A 380 27.41 -32.33 -13.45
CA GLN A 380 27.22 -33.05 -12.20
C GLN A 380 26.06 -32.45 -11.39
N PRO A 381 25.22 -33.28 -10.75
CA PRO A 381 24.08 -32.80 -9.98
C PRO A 381 24.49 -32.16 -8.65
N ILE A 382 24.24 -30.86 -8.49
CA ILE A 382 24.30 -30.15 -7.21
C ILE A 382 22.92 -30.18 -6.56
N ASN A 383 22.83 -30.77 -5.36
CA ASN A 383 21.63 -30.73 -4.54
C ASN A 383 21.53 -29.39 -3.81
N LEU A 384 20.39 -28.70 -3.96
CA LEU A 384 20.06 -27.43 -3.32
C LEU A 384 19.01 -27.64 -2.23
N THR A 385 19.15 -26.93 -1.11
CA THR A 385 18.10 -26.79 -0.07
C THR A 385 17.82 -25.32 0.19
N PHE A 386 16.53 -24.96 0.24
CA PHE A 386 16.06 -23.62 0.58
C PHE A 386 15.27 -23.64 1.88
N SER A 387 15.45 -22.62 2.71
CA SER A 387 14.60 -22.35 3.88
C SER A 387 14.40 -20.84 4.06
N GLY A 388 13.16 -20.40 4.33
CA GLY A 388 12.86 -18.99 4.48
C GLY A 388 11.40 -18.69 4.76
N GLU A 389 11.02 -17.45 4.49
CA GLU A 389 9.69 -16.87 4.66
C GLU A 389 9.24 -16.21 3.37
N CYS A 390 7.93 -16.22 3.11
CA CYS A 390 7.30 -15.46 2.05
C CYS A 390 6.06 -14.72 2.58
N SER A 391 5.86 -13.50 2.09
CA SER A 391 4.56 -12.84 2.14
C SER A 391 4.18 -12.27 0.79
N ALA A 392 2.93 -12.51 0.39
CA ALA A 392 2.30 -11.90 -0.76
C ALA A 392 1.05 -11.13 -0.33
N LEU A 393 0.80 -9.98 -0.94
CA LEU A 393 -0.29 -9.07 -0.59
C LEU A 393 -0.90 -8.48 -1.87
N GLN A 394 -2.21 -8.50 -1.95
CA GLN A 394 -2.99 -7.58 -2.78
C GLN A 394 -3.83 -6.69 -1.87
N GLY A 395 -3.59 -5.38 -1.89
CA GLY A 395 -4.45 -4.36 -1.29
C GLY A 395 -5.21 -3.60 -2.38
N CYS A 396 -6.51 -3.37 -2.19
CA CYS A 396 -7.37 -2.70 -3.17
C CYS A 396 -8.11 -1.53 -2.51
N LYS A 397 -7.71 -0.30 -2.81
CA LYS A 397 -8.35 0.92 -2.27
C LYS A 397 -9.37 1.48 -3.27
N PRO A 398 -10.68 1.46 -2.96
CA PRO A 398 -11.70 1.98 -3.86
C PRO A 398 -11.61 3.51 -3.99
N SER A 399 -12.04 4.06 -5.12
CA SER A 399 -12.24 5.52 -5.25
C SER A 399 -13.57 5.96 -4.64
N GLN A 400 -13.70 7.27 -4.45
CA GLN A 400 -14.86 7.90 -3.81
C GLN A 400 -16.18 7.62 -4.55
N SER A 401 -16.20 7.49 -5.88
CA SER A 401 -17.44 7.17 -6.61
C SER A 401 -17.95 5.75 -6.33
N VAL A 402 -17.06 4.78 -6.12
CA VAL A 402 -17.42 3.42 -5.68
C VAL A 402 -18.07 3.49 -4.30
N LEU A 403 -17.38 4.13 -3.35
CA LEU A 403 -17.86 4.28 -1.97
C LEU A 403 -19.19 5.04 -1.89
N SER A 404 -19.39 6.05 -2.74
CA SER A 404 -20.66 6.78 -2.83
C SER A 404 -21.78 5.91 -3.44
N ALA A 405 -21.49 5.16 -4.52
CA ALA A 405 -22.47 4.30 -5.18
C ALA A 405 -22.97 3.13 -4.31
N VAL A 406 -22.20 2.70 -3.30
CA VAL A 406 -22.61 1.66 -2.33
C VAL A 406 -23.00 2.24 -0.95
N GLY A 407 -22.80 3.54 -0.74
CA GLY A 407 -23.08 4.23 0.52
C GLY A 407 -24.46 4.87 0.61
N GLU A 408 -25.15 5.07 -0.51
CA GLU A 408 -26.54 5.56 -0.53
C GLU A 408 -27.53 4.46 -0.16
N VAL A 409 -27.81 4.31 1.13
CA VAL A 409 -29.07 3.71 1.59
C VAL A 409 -30.17 4.75 1.33
N PRO A 410 -31.13 4.52 0.41
CA PRO A 410 -32.18 5.48 0.13
C PRO A 410 -33.06 5.65 1.37
N HIS A 411 -33.12 6.86 1.93
CA HIS A 411 -34.13 7.21 2.90
C HIS A 411 -35.50 7.15 2.23
N SER A 412 -36.41 6.33 2.75
CA SER A 412 -37.79 6.24 2.29
C SER A 412 -38.45 7.63 2.32
N THR A 413 -38.73 8.18 1.14
CA THR A 413 -39.50 9.42 1.01
C THR A 413 -40.92 9.19 1.51
N VAL A 414 -41.25 9.73 2.68
CA VAL A 414 -42.62 9.79 3.17
C VAL A 414 -43.43 10.67 2.21
N PRO A 415 -44.49 10.16 1.56
CA PRO A 415 -45.22 10.91 0.56
C PRO A 415 -46.21 11.89 1.22
N GLY A 416 -45.81 13.15 1.39
CA GLY A 416 -46.78 14.19 1.77
C GLY A 416 -46.24 15.42 2.51
N GLU A 417 -45.36 16.20 1.88
CA GLU A 417 -45.22 17.62 2.25
C GLU A 417 -44.94 18.46 1.00
N THR A 418 -45.68 19.57 0.82
CA THR A 418 -45.50 20.48 -0.31
C THR A 418 -44.55 21.60 0.06
N PRO A 419 -43.59 21.99 -0.80
CA PRO A 419 -42.59 22.99 -0.45
C PRO A 419 -43.21 24.39 -0.33
N PRO A 420 -42.86 25.17 0.72
CA PRO A 420 -43.27 26.57 0.81
C PRO A 420 -42.54 27.43 -0.24
N PRO A 421 -43.14 28.56 -0.68
CA PRO A 421 -42.53 29.44 -1.67
C PRO A 421 -41.28 30.17 -1.12
N PRO A 422 -40.32 30.53 -1.99
CA PRO A 422 -39.06 31.15 -1.57
C PRO A 422 -39.26 32.58 -1.00
N PRO A 423 -38.51 32.97 0.05
CA PRO A 423 -38.63 34.28 0.68
C PRO A 423 -38.07 35.41 -0.21
N GLN A 424 -38.74 36.56 -0.18
CA GLN A 424 -38.28 37.78 -0.86
C GLN A 424 -37.19 38.49 -0.06
N ILE A 425 -36.23 39.12 -0.76
CA ILE A 425 -35.13 39.88 -0.17
C ILE A 425 -35.56 41.32 0.10
N THR A 426 -35.39 41.79 1.33
CA THR A 426 -35.41 43.23 1.68
C THR A 426 -34.24 43.57 2.63
N PRO A 427 -33.46 44.64 2.37
CA PRO A 427 -32.32 45.02 3.20
C PRO A 427 -32.63 46.12 4.24
N SER A 428 -31.70 46.30 5.18
CA SER A 428 -31.66 47.31 6.26
C SER A 428 -32.61 47.04 7.45
N GLY A 429 -32.21 47.23 8.72
CA GLY A 429 -30.88 47.58 9.26
C GLY A 429 -30.90 48.83 10.16
N VAL A 430 -31.25 48.66 11.45
CA VAL A 430 -31.13 49.70 12.50
C VAL A 430 -30.76 49.03 13.83
N ILE A 431 -29.89 49.68 14.62
CA ILE A 431 -29.61 49.35 16.04
C ILE A 431 -29.95 50.57 16.90
N PRO A 432 -30.68 50.37 18.01
CA PRO A 432 -30.35 51.12 19.23
C PRO A 432 -30.06 50.22 20.46
N LYS A 433 -29.35 50.79 21.42
CA LYS A 433 -29.09 50.27 22.79
C LYS A 433 -30.28 50.69 23.70
N THR A 434 -30.46 50.36 24.99
CA THR A 434 -29.52 50.03 26.09
C THR A 434 -30.29 49.51 27.32
N GLY A 435 -29.64 48.73 28.22
CA GLY A 435 -30.14 48.40 29.58
C GLY A 435 -30.96 47.09 29.67
N SER A 436 -30.97 46.32 30.78
CA SER A 436 -30.41 46.56 32.13
C SER A 436 -29.95 45.23 32.81
N LYS A 437 -29.07 45.34 33.82
CA LYS A 437 -28.66 44.23 34.72
C LYS A 437 -29.72 43.98 35.83
N PRO A 438 -29.59 42.90 36.63
CA PRO A 438 -29.22 41.52 36.31
C PRO A 438 -30.28 40.52 36.85
N GLN A 439 -30.22 39.23 36.46
CA GLN A 439 -30.99 38.20 37.16
C GLN A 439 -30.10 37.01 37.55
N HIS A 440 -30.44 36.41 38.69
CA HIS A 440 -29.58 35.50 39.45
C HIS A 440 -29.82 34.05 39.03
N THR A 441 -28.72 33.27 38.92
CA THR A 441 -28.66 31.80 39.04
C THR A 441 -29.97 31.01 38.87
N GLU A 442 -30.20 30.48 37.66
CA GLU A 442 -30.72 29.11 37.56
C GLU A 442 -29.55 28.18 37.29
N SER A 443 -29.27 27.30 38.25
CA SER A 443 -28.35 26.19 38.07
C SER A 443 -29.05 25.11 37.26
N HIS A 444 -29.02 25.22 35.93
CA HIS A 444 -29.47 24.14 35.07
C HIS A 444 -28.58 22.91 35.27
N GLN A 445 -29.05 21.99 36.12
CA GLN A 445 -28.77 20.56 36.00
C GLN A 445 -29.48 20.03 34.74
N GLY A 446 -29.13 20.62 33.60
CA GLY A 446 -29.62 20.27 32.29
C GLY A 446 -28.95 18.98 31.85
N ASN A 447 -29.55 17.85 32.25
CA ASN A 447 -29.30 16.58 31.61
C ASN A 447 -29.43 16.78 30.09
N VAL A 448 -28.50 16.24 29.31
CA VAL A 448 -28.34 16.59 27.90
C VAL A 448 -29.36 15.81 27.05
N GLU A 449 -30.64 16.19 27.15
CA GLU A 449 -31.77 15.48 26.54
C GLU A 449 -31.76 15.48 25.02
N ALA A 450 -31.24 16.55 24.39
CA ALA A 450 -31.00 16.62 22.96
C ALA A 450 -29.87 17.60 22.60
N VAL A 451 -29.07 17.25 21.59
CA VAL A 451 -28.08 18.15 20.97
C VAL A 451 -28.25 18.08 19.46
N ILE A 452 -28.48 19.23 18.81
CA ILE A 452 -28.42 19.35 17.36
C ILE A 452 -26.96 19.55 16.97
N PHE A 453 -26.46 18.74 16.03
CA PHE A 453 -25.13 18.90 15.45
C PHE A 453 -25.23 19.47 14.04
N GLN A 454 -24.32 20.38 13.69
CA GLN A 454 -24.11 20.92 12.36
C GLN A 454 -22.76 20.46 11.81
N ARG A 455 -22.66 20.20 10.50
CA ARG A 455 -21.38 19.83 9.86
C ARG A 455 -20.64 21.10 9.44
N VAL A 456 -19.48 21.34 10.06
CA VAL A 456 -18.67 22.55 9.85
C VAL A 456 -17.36 22.14 9.13
N PRO A 457 -16.92 22.87 8.10
CA PRO A 457 -15.60 22.66 7.53
C PRO A 457 -14.49 23.16 8.46
N GLU A 458 -13.31 22.56 8.33
CA GLU A 458 -12.08 23.02 8.98
C GLU A 458 -11.79 24.49 8.54
N PRO A 459 -11.50 25.43 9.46
CA PRO A 459 -11.66 26.87 9.15
C PRO A 459 -10.64 27.50 8.18
N ARG A 460 -9.47 26.90 7.98
CA ARG A 460 -8.33 27.53 7.27
C ARG A 460 -8.14 27.00 5.85
N GLU A 461 -8.14 25.68 5.66
CA GLU A 461 -7.88 25.04 4.36
C GLU A 461 -9.04 24.14 3.89
N GLN A 462 -10.10 24.00 4.69
CA GLN A 462 -11.24 23.10 4.48
C GLN A 462 -10.80 21.64 4.27
N ALA A 463 -9.74 21.23 4.99
CA ALA A 463 -9.09 19.92 4.87
C ALA A 463 -9.98 18.74 5.27
N PHE A 464 -10.97 19.00 6.13
CA PHE A 464 -11.98 18.04 6.57
C PHE A 464 -13.25 18.78 7.01
N THR A 465 -14.31 18.03 7.28
CA THR A 465 -15.52 18.53 7.96
C THR A 465 -15.79 17.70 9.21
N ILE A 466 -16.36 18.32 10.25
CA ILE A 466 -16.60 17.71 11.55
C ILE A 466 -18.01 18.08 12.04
N LEU A 467 -18.67 17.21 12.81
CA LEU A 467 -19.92 17.55 13.49
C LEU A 467 -19.61 18.34 14.75
N VAL A 468 -20.23 19.50 14.87
CA VAL A 468 -20.09 20.44 15.98
C VAL A 468 -21.49 20.70 16.53
N PRO A 469 -21.70 20.73 17.85
CA PRO A 469 -22.97 21.14 18.42
C PRO A 469 -23.37 22.52 17.87
N LYS A 470 -24.67 22.72 17.63
CA LYS A 470 -25.16 24.01 17.15
C LYS A 470 -24.75 25.12 18.12
N ASP A 471 -24.42 26.28 17.56
CA ASP A 471 -24.06 27.50 18.28
C ASP A 471 -22.73 27.42 19.08
N TRP A 472 -21.95 26.32 18.97
CA TRP A 472 -20.57 26.23 19.46
C TRP A 472 -19.56 26.84 18.46
N LEU A 473 -18.40 27.27 18.99
CA LEU A 473 -17.30 27.87 18.25
C LEU A 473 -16.30 26.81 17.77
N VAL A 474 -15.73 27.04 16.58
CA VAL A 474 -14.59 26.30 16.03
C VAL A 474 -13.44 27.28 15.82
N GLU A 475 -12.28 26.98 16.39
CA GLU A 475 -11.07 27.80 16.30
C GLU A 475 -9.87 26.94 15.89
N GLY A 476 -8.86 27.59 15.30
CA GLY A 476 -7.69 26.88 14.78
C GLY A 476 -7.93 26.31 13.38
N GLY A 477 -7.45 25.11 13.11
CA GLY A 477 -7.53 24.43 11.81
C GLY A 477 -6.22 23.75 11.41
N ILE A 478 -5.97 23.64 10.10
CA ILE A 478 -4.65 23.23 9.58
C ILE A 478 -3.59 24.27 9.96
N LEU A 479 -2.44 23.80 10.42
CA LEU A 479 -1.29 24.59 10.82
C LEU A 479 -0.13 24.27 9.88
N ARG A 480 0.26 25.26 9.07
CA ARG A 480 1.52 25.26 8.32
C ARG A 480 2.57 25.97 9.15
N ILE A 481 3.77 25.39 9.24
CA ILE A 481 4.92 26.01 9.87
C ILE A 481 5.82 26.61 8.78
N ASP A 482 6.38 27.79 9.05
CA ASP A 482 7.41 28.40 8.20
C ASP A 482 8.78 27.83 8.61
N PRO A 483 9.51 27.15 7.69
CA PRO A 483 10.79 26.52 8.02
C PRO A 483 11.89 27.51 8.35
N THR A 484 11.77 28.77 7.90
CA THR A 484 12.72 29.84 8.22
C THR A 484 12.48 30.39 9.62
N ALA A 485 11.22 30.60 10.00
CA ALA A 485 10.84 31.04 11.35
C ALA A 485 11.06 29.94 12.41
N ALA A 486 10.91 28.67 12.03
CA ALA A 486 11.15 27.52 12.91
C ALA A 486 12.64 27.22 13.17
N GLY A 487 13.57 27.83 12.45
CA GLY A 487 15.00 27.49 12.53
C GLY A 487 15.39 26.18 11.81
N GLY A 488 14.53 25.67 10.93
CA GLY A 488 14.80 24.51 10.10
C GLY A 488 13.54 23.79 9.60
N PRO A 489 13.69 22.86 8.64
CA PRO A 489 12.55 22.35 7.87
C PRO A 489 11.65 21.37 8.61
N ARG A 490 12.10 20.73 9.71
CA ARG A 490 11.48 19.47 10.17
C ARG A 490 10.01 19.59 10.57
N GLN A 491 9.61 20.71 11.16
CA GLN A 491 8.22 21.01 11.55
C GLN A 491 7.30 21.36 10.36
N SER A 492 7.87 21.54 9.16
CA SER A 492 7.21 22.14 8.00
C SER A 492 7.03 21.15 6.84
N ILE A 493 7.38 19.87 7.03
CA ILE A 493 7.31 18.81 6.02
C ILE A 493 5.86 18.39 5.77
N GLU A 494 5.08 18.25 6.84
CA GLU A 494 3.65 17.90 6.84
C GLU A 494 2.74 19.09 7.21
N ALA A 495 1.46 18.99 6.86
CA ALA A 495 0.41 19.84 7.41
C ALA A 495 0.06 19.36 8.84
N LYS A 496 0.09 20.26 9.83
CA LYS A 496 -0.25 19.92 11.23
C LYS A 496 -1.71 20.32 11.53
N VAL A 497 -2.27 19.87 12.65
CA VAL A 497 -3.66 20.18 13.05
C VAL A 497 -3.68 20.75 14.46
N ASP A 498 -4.10 22.00 14.61
CA ASP A 498 -4.39 22.61 15.91
C ASP A 498 -5.84 23.12 15.88
N LEU A 499 -6.78 22.30 16.35
CA LEU A 499 -8.22 22.56 16.22
C LEU A 499 -8.90 22.49 17.60
N THR A 500 -9.62 23.55 17.96
CA THR A 500 -10.45 23.61 19.17
C THR A 500 -11.92 23.74 18.80
N VAL A 501 -12.78 22.94 19.43
CA VAL A 501 -14.25 23.03 19.34
C VAL A 501 -14.79 23.26 20.74
N LYS A 502 -15.47 24.40 20.97
CA LYS A 502 -15.79 24.89 22.32
C LYS A 502 -17.17 25.55 22.43
N ARG A 503 -17.81 25.38 23.60
CA ARG A 503 -19.16 25.89 23.93
C ARG A 503 -19.26 27.42 23.94
N ASP A 504 -18.18 28.10 24.27
CA ASP A 504 -18.12 29.55 24.47
C ASP A 504 -16.69 30.07 24.23
N SER A 505 -16.49 31.39 24.24
CA SER A 505 -15.17 31.99 23.99
C SER A 505 -14.10 31.62 25.02
N VAL A 506 -14.50 31.29 26.26
CA VAL A 506 -13.61 30.94 27.38
C VAL A 506 -13.16 29.48 27.29
N GLY A 507 -13.96 28.61 26.66
CA GLY A 507 -13.70 27.18 26.59
C GLY A 507 -14.21 26.43 27.81
N THR A 508 -15.33 26.84 28.43
CA THR A 508 -15.81 26.15 29.66
C THR A 508 -16.09 24.67 29.40
N VAL A 509 -16.61 24.33 28.23
CA VAL A 509 -16.66 22.96 27.72
C VAL A 509 -16.00 22.96 26.34
N MET A 510 -14.97 22.14 26.15
CA MET A 510 -14.23 22.08 24.88
C MET A 510 -13.52 20.75 24.64
N ILE A 511 -13.24 20.48 23.36
CA ILE A 511 -12.30 19.47 22.89
C ILE A 511 -11.23 20.17 22.02
N ARG A 512 -9.96 19.83 22.22
CA ARG A 512 -8.84 20.29 21.37
C ARG A 512 -8.04 19.10 20.84
N GLN A 513 -7.73 19.15 19.55
CA GLN A 513 -6.61 18.44 18.93
C GLN A 513 -5.42 19.39 18.94
N CYS A 514 -4.34 19.01 19.63
CA CYS A 514 -3.06 19.70 19.57
C CYS A 514 -2.28 19.25 18.32
N PRO A 515 -1.37 20.08 17.79
CA PRO A 515 -0.48 19.66 16.73
C PRO A 515 0.56 18.66 17.23
N ASP A 516 0.92 17.72 16.36
CA ASP A 516 2.07 16.85 16.54
C ASP A 516 3.35 17.71 16.38
N TRP A 517 4.26 17.69 17.35
CA TRP A 517 5.51 18.46 17.32
C TRP A 517 6.72 17.53 17.31
N TYR A 518 7.72 17.88 16.49
CA TYR A 518 9.00 17.18 16.50
C TYR A 518 9.95 17.71 17.58
N PHE A 519 10.59 16.77 18.26
CA PHE A 519 11.62 16.96 19.26
C PHE A 519 12.84 16.11 18.91
N CYS A 520 14.01 16.48 19.45
CA CYS A 520 15.23 15.71 19.21
C CYS A 520 16.00 15.45 20.50
N ASP A 521 16.18 14.16 20.82
CA ASP A 521 16.95 13.68 21.95
C ASP A 521 18.42 13.55 21.57
N MET A 522 19.11 14.68 21.63
CA MET A 522 20.52 14.84 21.28
C MET A 522 21.48 13.88 22.02
N ARG A 523 21.05 13.17 23.08
CA ARG A 523 21.85 12.13 23.77
C ARG A 523 22.30 11.01 22.83
N TYR A 524 21.51 10.73 21.79
CA TYR A 524 21.83 9.73 20.77
C TYR A 524 22.78 10.23 19.67
N SER A 525 23.15 11.51 19.67
CA SER A 525 23.99 12.13 18.64
C SER A 525 25.40 12.44 19.16
N PRO A 526 26.46 12.31 18.33
CA PRO A 526 27.81 12.76 18.71
C PRO A 526 27.89 14.25 19.04
N ALA A 527 27.10 15.10 18.36
CA ALA A 527 27.05 16.54 18.62
C ALA A 527 26.48 16.87 20.00
N GLY A 528 25.43 16.15 20.44
CA GLY A 528 24.87 16.27 21.78
C GLY A 528 25.77 15.68 22.87
N GLN A 529 26.52 14.62 22.57
CA GLN A 529 27.54 14.07 23.47
C GLN A 529 28.72 15.04 23.66
N MET A 530 29.02 15.88 22.66
CA MET A 530 29.93 17.04 22.77
C MET A 530 29.27 18.29 23.39
N GLY A 531 28.01 18.21 23.83
CA GLY A 531 27.31 19.30 24.52
C GLY A 531 26.87 20.48 23.64
N LEU A 532 26.93 20.37 22.31
CA LEU A 532 26.67 21.47 21.38
C LEU A 532 25.20 21.92 21.33
N PHE A 533 24.28 21.05 21.74
CA PHE A 533 22.83 21.27 21.67
C PHE A 533 22.17 20.92 23.02
N PRO A 534 22.03 21.89 23.95
CA PRO A 534 21.39 21.66 25.25
C PRO A 534 19.85 21.57 25.13
N PRO A 535 19.15 20.97 26.10
CA PRO A 535 17.69 20.98 26.14
C PRO A 535 17.09 22.39 26.06
N GLY A 536 16.03 22.56 25.26
CA GLY A 536 15.43 23.85 24.93
C GLY A 536 16.09 24.61 23.78
N SER A 537 17.22 24.13 23.24
CA SER A 537 17.78 24.65 21.97
C SER A 537 17.02 24.10 20.74
N ASN A 538 17.39 24.56 19.55
CA ASN A 538 16.80 24.14 18.28
C ASN A 538 17.80 23.29 17.48
N TYR A 539 17.32 22.21 16.86
CA TYR A 539 18.07 21.39 15.92
C TYR A 539 17.21 21.06 14.69
N MET A 540 17.55 21.63 13.53
CA MET A 540 16.80 21.47 12.26
C MET A 540 15.30 21.83 12.33
N GLY A 541 14.92 22.73 13.24
CA GLY A 541 13.53 23.09 13.53
C GLY A 541 12.89 22.30 14.68
N MET A 542 13.54 21.25 15.18
CA MET A 542 13.08 20.48 16.34
C MET A 542 13.52 21.14 17.65
N THR A 543 12.65 21.10 18.66
CA THR A 543 13.04 21.47 20.02
C THR A 543 13.88 20.35 20.62
N VAL A 544 15.09 20.64 21.05
CA VAL A 544 15.97 19.67 21.69
C VAL A 544 15.41 19.32 23.06
N SER A 545 15.06 18.05 23.26
CA SER A 545 14.49 17.55 24.51
C SER A 545 14.75 16.04 24.64
N PRO A 546 15.08 15.54 25.85
CA PRO A 546 15.02 14.11 26.14
C PRO A 546 13.63 13.53 25.80
N VAL A 547 13.58 12.28 25.33
CA VAL A 547 12.32 11.52 25.16
C VAL A 547 11.55 11.50 26.49
N MET A 548 10.27 11.85 26.44
CA MET A 548 9.34 11.82 27.57
C MET A 548 8.40 10.61 27.48
N THR A 549 7.84 10.17 28.62
CA THR A 549 6.62 9.34 28.60
C THR A 549 5.40 10.18 28.23
N ALA A 550 4.32 9.57 27.76
CA ALA A 550 3.06 10.27 27.47
C ALA A 550 2.51 11.00 28.71
N GLN A 551 2.68 10.43 29.90
CA GLN A 551 2.35 11.09 31.18
C GLN A 551 3.19 12.35 31.40
N GLN A 552 4.51 12.28 31.21
CA GLN A 552 5.42 13.41 31.37
C GLN A 552 5.09 14.50 30.33
N PHE A 553 4.89 14.13 29.07
CA PHE A 553 4.54 15.07 28.01
C PHE A 553 3.23 15.82 28.29
N ILE A 554 2.17 15.11 28.70
CA ILE A 554 0.89 15.73 29.09
C ILE A 554 1.09 16.72 30.25
N THR A 555 1.80 16.31 31.30
CA THR A 555 1.91 17.11 32.55
C THR A 555 2.94 18.24 32.49
N GLN A 556 3.99 18.12 31.68
CA GLN A 556 5.11 19.07 31.60
C GLN A 556 5.08 19.96 30.35
N VAL A 557 4.41 19.52 29.27
CA VAL A 557 4.33 20.25 28.00
C VAL A 557 2.89 20.67 27.69
N VAL A 558 1.95 19.71 27.58
CA VAL A 558 0.59 20.01 27.07
C VAL A 558 -0.20 20.89 28.04
N ILE A 559 -0.31 20.52 29.31
CA ILE A 559 -1.12 21.27 30.29
C ILE A 559 -0.58 22.69 30.52
N PRO A 560 0.74 22.93 30.73
CA PRO A 560 1.27 24.29 30.87
C PRO A 560 1.12 25.18 29.64
N GLN A 561 1.10 24.60 28.43
CA GLN A 561 0.88 25.35 27.18
C GLN A 561 -0.61 25.61 26.90
N ALA A 562 -1.48 24.67 27.22
CA ALA A 562 -2.92 24.77 26.99
C ALA A 562 -3.62 25.68 28.00
N HIS A 563 -3.26 25.56 29.28
CA HIS A 563 -3.94 26.21 30.41
C HIS A 563 -2.93 26.95 31.30
N PRO A 564 -2.23 27.99 30.80
CA PRO A 564 -1.16 28.67 31.53
C PRO A 564 -1.63 29.44 32.77
N GLN A 565 -2.94 29.50 33.05
CA GLN A 565 -3.50 30.08 34.28
C GLN A 565 -4.02 29.02 35.26
N ALA A 566 -4.00 27.74 34.89
CA ALA A 566 -4.44 26.64 35.74
C ALA A 566 -3.63 26.52 37.03
N ARG A 567 -4.33 26.24 38.13
CA ARG A 567 -3.78 26.06 39.48
C ARG A 567 -4.26 24.75 40.06
N ASN A 568 -3.58 24.29 41.11
CA ASN A 568 -3.94 23.09 41.86
C ASN A 568 -4.11 21.83 40.97
N VAL A 569 -3.32 21.74 39.89
CA VAL A 569 -3.38 20.64 38.92
C VAL A 569 -3.07 19.31 39.61
N GLN A 570 -4.03 18.38 39.57
CA GLN A 570 -3.93 17.04 40.15
C GLN A 570 -4.28 15.99 39.10
N VAL A 571 -3.48 14.93 39.00
CA VAL A 571 -3.81 13.75 38.18
C VAL A 571 -4.62 12.79 39.06
N ILE A 572 -5.93 12.67 38.77
CA ILE A 572 -6.87 11.84 39.54
C ILE A 572 -7.08 10.44 38.94
N GLU A 573 -6.70 10.23 37.68
CA GLU A 573 -6.64 8.93 37.02
C GLU A 573 -5.47 8.91 36.05
N GLN A 574 -4.73 7.79 35.96
CA GLN A 574 -3.77 7.54 34.91
C GLN A 574 -3.99 6.13 34.36
N ARG A 575 -3.96 5.98 33.04
CA ARG A 575 -4.09 4.68 32.37
C ARG A 575 -3.17 4.62 31.15
N ALA A 576 -2.21 3.70 31.16
CA ALA A 576 -1.45 3.35 29.97
C ALA A 576 -2.35 2.69 28.93
N LEU A 577 -2.04 2.90 27.65
CA LEU A 577 -2.77 2.39 26.49
C LEU A 577 -1.84 1.51 25.64
N PRO A 578 -1.32 0.39 26.17
CA PRO A 578 -0.33 -0.44 25.47
C PRO A 578 -0.85 -0.99 24.14
N GLU A 579 -2.16 -1.29 24.03
CA GLU A 579 -2.77 -1.68 22.75
C GLU A 579 -2.68 -0.59 21.67
N LEU A 580 -2.74 0.69 22.06
CA LEU A 580 -2.64 1.81 21.12
C LEU A 580 -1.18 2.01 20.69
N ALA A 581 -0.26 2.02 21.66
CA ALA A 581 1.17 2.07 21.39
C ALA A 581 1.62 0.90 20.47
N GLN A 582 1.19 -0.33 20.77
CA GLN A 582 1.53 -1.52 20.00
C GLN A 582 1.01 -1.47 18.56
N ARG A 583 -0.20 -0.93 18.31
CA ARG A 583 -0.71 -0.74 16.94
C ARG A 583 0.18 0.22 16.14
N TYR A 584 0.57 1.36 16.72
CA TYR A 584 1.49 2.29 16.08
C TYR A 584 2.87 1.67 15.82
N GLN A 585 3.40 0.86 16.76
CA GLN A 585 4.66 0.14 16.53
C GLN A 585 4.55 -0.92 15.43
N GLN A 586 3.44 -1.67 15.38
CA GLN A 586 3.19 -2.66 14.33
C GLN A 586 3.03 -1.99 12.95
N GLN A 587 2.40 -0.81 12.91
CA GLN A 587 2.31 -0.01 11.69
C GLN A 587 3.68 0.53 11.26
N ALA A 588 4.48 1.09 12.17
CA ALA A 588 5.85 1.53 11.88
C ALA A 588 6.78 0.39 11.44
N ALA A 589 6.54 -0.83 11.94
CA ALA A 589 7.27 -2.03 11.54
C ALA A 589 6.82 -2.62 10.19
N SER A 590 5.67 -2.22 9.65
CA SER A 590 5.13 -2.72 8.36
C SER A 590 5.55 -1.88 7.14
N PHE A 591 6.33 -0.82 7.33
CA PHE A 591 6.93 -0.07 6.23
C PHE A 591 8.08 -0.84 5.56
N ALA A 592 8.40 -0.47 4.31
CA ALA A 592 9.39 -1.16 3.48
C ALA A 592 10.84 -1.12 4.02
N ILE A 593 11.11 -0.23 4.98
CA ILE A 593 12.22 -0.38 5.93
C ILE A 593 11.55 -0.65 7.29
N PRO A 594 11.77 -1.81 7.94
CA PRO A 594 11.13 -2.10 9.23
C PRO A 594 11.72 -1.23 10.35
N LEU A 595 10.96 -0.25 10.83
CA LEU A 595 11.46 0.72 11.81
C LEU A 595 11.10 0.33 13.25
N GLN A 596 12.13 0.15 14.07
CA GLN A 596 12.00 -0.14 15.50
C GLN A 596 11.69 1.13 16.30
N VAL A 597 10.53 1.73 16.07
CA VAL A 597 10.04 2.85 16.90
C VAL A 597 9.56 2.32 18.26
N ARG A 598 9.74 3.14 19.30
CA ARG A 598 9.31 2.87 20.66
C ARG A 598 8.11 3.79 20.96
N CYS A 599 6.93 3.21 21.11
CA CYS A 599 5.74 3.98 21.45
C CYS A 599 5.39 3.86 22.93
N ASP A 600 5.03 4.98 23.55
CA ASP A 600 4.33 5.03 24.84
C ASP A 600 3.02 5.79 24.65
N ALA A 601 1.94 5.34 25.30
CA ALA A 601 0.63 5.97 25.14
C ALA A 601 -0.13 5.95 26.46
N ALA A 602 -0.74 7.08 26.81
CA ALA A 602 -1.48 7.22 28.05
C ALA A 602 -2.71 8.12 27.88
N VAL A 603 -3.72 7.86 28.71
CA VAL A 603 -4.77 8.83 29.04
C VAL A 603 -4.70 9.15 30.53
N LEU A 604 -4.67 10.45 30.83
CA LEU A 604 -4.76 11.00 32.18
C LEU A 604 -6.14 11.63 32.36
N THR A 605 -6.71 11.52 33.56
CA THR A 605 -7.75 12.43 34.02
C THR A 605 -7.14 13.37 35.04
N LEU A 606 -7.30 14.67 34.80
CA LEU A 606 -6.82 15.73 35.66
C LEU A 606 -7.99 16.53 36.24
N THR A 607 -7.75 17.17 37.38
CA THR A 607 -8.55 18.30 37.87
C THR A 607 -7.66 19.51 38.10
N TYR A 608 -8.19 20.70 37.87
CA TYR A 608 -7.49 21.97 38.10
C TYR A 608 -8.46 23.14 38.25
N ASP A 609 -8.03 24.20 38.91
CA ASP A 609 -8.79 25.44 39.04
C ASP A 609 -8.29 26.48 38.02
N GLU A 610 -9.16 27.00 37.16
CA GLU A 610 -8.84 28.10 36.23
C GLU A 610 -10.02 29.06 36.12
N GLY A 611 -9.79 30.37 36.05
CA GLY A 611 -10.86 31.38 35.95
C GLY A 611 -11.87 31.41 37.12
N GLY A 612 -11.61 30.68 38.21
CA GLY A 612 -12.55 30.49 39.33
C GLY A 612 -13.51 29.30 39.17
N ILE A 613 -13.35 28.48 38.14
CA ILE A 613 -14.09 27.23 37.93
C ILE A 613 -13.11 26.06 38.10
N GLN A 614 -13.56 25.01 38.79
CA GLN A 614 -12.83 23.75 38.84
C GLN A 614 -13.21 22.87 37.64
N TYR A 615 -12.21 22.50 36.85
CA TYR A 615 -12.35 21.67 35.66
C TYR A 615 -11.93 20.25 35.94
N LYS A 616 -12.58 19.32 35.24
CA LYS A 616 -12.13 17.95 35.00
C LYS A 616 -11.72 17.87 33.53
N GLU A 617 -10.59 17.26 33.26
CA GLU A 617 -10.04 17.15 31.93
C GLU A 617 -9.52 15.74 31.69
N LYS A 618 -9.85 15.14 30.53
CA LYS A 618 -9.17 13.94 30.05
C LYS A 618 -8.19 14.35 28.96
N ALA A 619 -6.92 14.03 29.13
CA ALA A 619 -5.87 14.27 28.16
C ALA A 619 -5.27 12.94 27.69
N LEU A 620 -5.18 12.75 26.37
CA LEU A 620 -4.56 11.60 25.72
C LEU A 620 -3.36 12.08 24.91
N ALA A 621 -2.28 11.30 24.95
CA ALA A 621 -1.14 11.45 24.06
C ALA A 621 -0.53 10.07 23.76
N LEU A 622 0.02 9.93 22.56
CA LEU A 622 1.00 8.92 22.21
C LEU A 622 2.34 9.63 21.96
N ILE A 623 3.43 9.02 22.39
CA ILE A 623 4.81 9.43 22.09
C ILE A 623 5.41 8.37 21.18
N GLU A 624 6.07 8.82 20.12
CA GLU A 624 6.76 8.00 19.12
C GLU A 624 8.25 8.35 19.18
N ASP A 625 9.06 7.48 19.79
CA ASP A 625 10.53 7.59 19.83
C ASP A 625 11.13 6.78 18.67
N ARG A 626 11.83 7.47 17.75
CA ARG A 626 12.45 6.87 16.57
C ARG A 626 13.93 6.51 16.80
N GLY A 627 14.48 6.85 17.98
CA GLY A 627 15.81 6.46 18.43
C GLY A 627 16.97 6.98 17.59
N ALA A 628 18.15 6.38 17.80
CA ALA A 628 19.41 6.85 17.25
C ALA A 628 19.49 6.85 15.71
N LEU A 629 18.73 5.98 15.03
CA LEU A 629 18.68 5.91 13.56
C LEU A 629 18.20 7.24 12.93
N PHE A 630 17.30 7.94 13.62
CA PHE A 630 16.81 9.27 13.24
C PHE A 630 17.44 10.36 14.12
N ALA A 631 18.71 10.20 14.49
CA ALA A 631 19.49 11.12 15.34
C ALA A 631 18.88 11.42 16.74
N GLY A 632 17.97 10.58 17.23
CA GLY A 632 17.22 10.82 18.46
C GLY A 632 15.88 11.55 18.26
N GLU A 633 15.38 11.66 17.03
CA GLU A 633 14.04 12.20 16.74
C GLU A 633 12.94 11.47 17.52
N TRP A 634 12.05 12.26 18.12
CA TRP A 634 10.80 11.77 18.69
C TRP A 634 9.70 12.83 18.54
N LEU A 635 8.45 12.41 18.66
CA LEU A 635 7.30 13.30 18.55
C LEU A 635 6.10 12.84 19.38
N ASN A 636 5.18 13.77 19.62
CA ASN A 636 3.84 13.43 20.07
C ASN A 636 2.91 13.14 18.87
N ARG A 637 2.00 12.18 19.06
CA ARG A 637 0.92 11.80 18.15
C ARG A 637 -0.43 11.88 18.89
N GLU A 638 -1.50 12.08 18.13
CA GLU A 638 -2.90 12.06 18.60
C GLU A 638 -3.18 12.86 19.89
N THR A 639 -2.42 13.93 20.13
CA THR A 639 -2.50 14.66 21.39
C THR A 639 -3.80 15.44 21.47
N ARG A 640 -4.70 15.02 22.37
CA ARG A 640 -6.05 15.58 22.51
C ARG A 640 -6.41 15.78 23.97
N PHE A 641 -7.20 16.79 24.26
CA PHE A 641 -7.86 16.91 25.55
C PHE A 641 -9.33 17.31 25.45
N PHE A 642 -10.12 16.84 26.42
CA PHE A 642 -11.55 17.07 26.57
C PHE A 642 -11.76 17.70 27.95
N ARG A 643 -12.35 18.89 28.03
CA ARG A 643 -12.47 19.73 29.24
C ARG A 643 -13.93 20.08 29.50
N ALA A 644 -14.35 20.00 30.76
CA ALA A 644 -15.64 20.52 31.27
C ALA A 644 -15.52 20.81 32.77
N PRO A 645 -16.46 21.56 33.39
CA PRO A 645 -16.53 21.66 34.85
C PRO A 645 -16.67 20.27 35.48
N VAL A 646 -16.12 20.06 36.69
CA VAL A 646 -16.06 18.72 37.34
C VAL A 646 -17.40 18.00 37.33
N ASP A 647 -18.47 18.69 37.75
CA ASP A 647 -19.82 18.14 37.88
C ASP A 647 -20.54 17.96 36.53
N GLU A 648 -20.13 18.69 35.48
CA GLU A 648 -20.67 18.57 34.12
C GLU A 648 -19.91 17.51 33.27
N PHE A 649 -18.78 16.98 33.72
CA PHE A 649 -17.87 16.29 32.78
C PHE A 649 -18.46 15.05 32.12
N ASP A 650 -19.08 14.16 32.91
CA ASP A 650 -19.49 12.86 32.39
C ASP A 650 -20.74 12.94 31.49
N GLN A 651 -21.54 14.03 31.57
CA GLN A 651 -22.65 14.30 30.64
C GLN A 651 -22.18 14.86 29.28
N TRP A 652 -20.99 15.47 29.18
CA TRP A 652 -20.43 15.95 27.91
C TRP A 652 -19.65 14.87 27.14
N MET A 653 -19.31 13.74 27.77
CA MET A 653 -18.59 12.63 27.13
C MET A 653 -19.24 12.08 25.84
N PRO A 654 -20.58 11.91 25.72
CA PRO A 654 -21.22 11.53 24.46
C PRO A 654 -21.03 12.58 23.35
N VAL A 655 -21.10 13.87 23.70
CA VAL A 655 -20.94 14.99 22.76
C VAL A 655 -19.49 15.04 22.24
N PHE A 656 -18.50 14.90 23.12
CA PHE A 656 -17.09 14.76 22.71
C PHE A 656 -16.86 13.57 21.79
N SER A 657 -17.50 12.43 22.05
CA SER A 657 -17.41 11.24 21.20
C SER A 657 -17.96 11.53 19.79
N VAL A 658 -19.14 12.16 19.67
CA VAL A 658 -19.71 12.51 18.37
C VAL A 658 -18.85 13.52 17.62
N ILE A 659 -18.28 14.53 18.29
CA ILE A 659 -17.34 15.46 17.64
C ILE A 659 -16.15 14.66 17.08
N GLN A 660 -15.50 13.83 17.91
CA GLN A 660 -14.28 13.11 17.53
C GLN A 660 -14.49 12.09 16.39
N THR A 661 -15.57 11.31 16.41
CA THR A 661 -15.85 10.23 15.42
C THR A 661 -16.78 10.68 14.29
N SER A 662 -16.70 11.96 13.88
CA SER A 662 -17.52 12.51 12.80
C SER A 662 -16.71 13.18 11.68
N VAL A 663 -15.38 13.12 11.78
CA VAL A 663 -14.44 13.74 10.86
C VAL A 663 -14.55 13.07 9.49
N LYS A 664 -14.85 13.86 8.45
CA LYS A 664 -14.82 13.42 7.06
C LYS A 664 -13.79 14.26 6.31
N LEU A 665 -12.72 13.62 5.84
CA LEU A 665 -11.66 14.29 5.09
C LEU A 665 -12.19 14.86 3.77
N ASN A 666 -11.60 15.95 3.31
CA ASN A 666 -11.83 16.48 1.97
C ASN A 666 -10.88 15.78 0.98
N PRO A 667 -11.39 14.94 0.04
CA PRO A 667 -10.52 14.17 -0.85
C PRO A 667 -9.67 15.04 -1.78
N GLN A 668 -10.15 16.23 -2.16
CA GLN A 668 -9.41 17.14 -3.04
C GLN A 668 -8.25 17.82 -2.29
N TRP A 669 -8.48 18.28 -1.07
CA TRP A 669 -7.40 18.79 -0.20
C TRP A 669 -6.38 17.70 0.08
N TRP A 670 -6.84 16.49 0.41
CA TRP A 670 -5.99 15.34 0.66
C TRP A 670 -5.11 14.99 -0.56
N GLN A 671 -5.68 14.94 -1.78
CA GLN A 671 -4.92 14.74 -3.01
C GLN A 671 -3.91 15.87 -3.27
N GLY A 672 -4.28 17.12 -2.95
CA GLY A 672 -3.38 18.27 -3.02
C GLY A 672 -2.19 18.17 -2.08
N GLU A 673 -2.40 17.76 -0.83
CA GLU A 673 -1.32 17.57 0.14
C GLU A 673 -0.46 16.34 -0.20
N LEU A 674 -1.08 15.24 -0.66
CA LEU A 674 -0.39 14.05 -1.16
C LEU A 674 0.60 14.42 -2.27
N LYS A 675 0.10 15.12 -3.30
CA LYS A 675 0.91 15.64 -4.42
C LYS A 675 1.99 16.61 -3.95
N GLY A 676 1.64 17.54 -3.05
CA GLY A 676 2.58 18.52 -2.51
C GLY A 676 3.73 17.89 -1.73
N GLN A 677 3.50 16.81 -0.99
CA GLN A 677 4.57 16.08 -0.29
C GLN A 677 5.41 15.22 -1.26
N MET A 678 4.80 14.60 -2.28
CA MET A 678 5.54 13.93 -3.36
C MET A 678 6.45 14.90 -4.14
N GLU A 679 6.00 16.13 -4.40
CA GLU A 679 6.82 17.18 -5.03
C GLU A 679 7.98 17.61 -4.12
N ARG A 680 7.74 17.81 -2.81
CA ARG A 680 8.79 18.12 -1.83
C ARG A 680 9.84 17.00 -1.76
N ALA A 681 9.43 15.73 -1.79
CA ALA A 681 10.35 14.59 -1.82
C ALA A 681 11.13 14.47 -3.15
N GLY A 682 10.49 14.75 -4.30
CA GLY A 682 11.15 14.78 -5.60
C GLY A 682 12.30 15.79 -5.65
N ILE A 683 12.15 16.95 -5.00
CA ILE A 683 13.23 17.94 -4.84
C ILE A 683 14.39 17.34 -4.01
N VAL A 684 14.11 16.68 -2.89
CA VAL A 684 15.15 16.04 -2.05
C VAL A 684 15.92 14.97 -2.81
N ILE A 685 15.23 14.12 -3.58
CA ILE A 685 15.86 13.08 -4.41
C ILE A 685 16.79 13.71 -5.47
N LYS A 686 16.39 14.84 -6.07
CA LYS A 686 17.23 15.59 -7.02
C LYS A 686 18.49 16.14 -6.35
N THR A 687 18.36 16.80 -5.19
CA THR A 687 19.49 17.33 -4.42
C THR A 687 20.46 16.23 -3.98
N LEU A 688 19.96 15.06 -3.56
CA LEU A 688 20.82 13.93 -3.18
C LEU A 688 21.62 13.38 -4.36
N LYS A 689 21.02 13.26 -5.56
CA LYS A 689 21.75 12.87 -6.78
C LYS A 689 22.80 13.91 -7.18
N GLU A 690 22.51 15.20 -7.03
CA GLU A 690 23.46 16.28 -7.28
C GLU A 690 24.65 16.25 -6.31
N LEU A 691 24.42 15.91 -5.04
CA LEU A 691 25.50 15.70 -4.06
C LEU A 691 26.34 14.45 -4.36
N GLN A 692 25.71 13.31 -4.69
CA GLN A 692 26.44 12.09 -5.05
C GLN A 692 27.32 12.27 -6.30
N GLU A 693 26.83 13.00 -7.30
CA GLU A 693 27.59 13.34 -8.50
C GLU A 693 28.77 14.30 -8.19
N LEU A 694 28.58 15.26 -7.27
CA LEU A 694 29.67 16.11 -6.79
C LEU A 694 30.74 15.31 -6.02
N ASP A 695 30.34 14.39 -5.13
CA ASP A 695 31.28 13.53 -4.40
C ASP A 695 32.04 12.57 -5.34
N ARG A 696 31.38 12.06 -6.39
CA ARG A 696 32.04 11.30 -7.48
C ARG A 696 33.08 12.15 -8.18
N GLN A 697 32.73 13.36 -8.63
CA GLN A 697 33.65 14.29 -9.28
C GLN A 697 34.83 14.70 -8.36
N ILE A 698 34.58 14.93 -7.07
CA ILE A 698 35.63 15.22 -6.08
C ILE A 698 36.58 14.02 -5.94
N THR A 699 36.05 12.80 -5.92
CA THR A 699 36.85 11.58 -5.79
C THR A 699 37.67 11.29 -7.05
N GLU A 700 37.08 11.42 -8.24
CA GLU A 700 37.79 11.24 -9.51
C GLU A 700 38.88 12.30 -9.73
N ASN A 701 38.61 13.56 -9.39
CA ASN A 701 39.63 14.62 -9.47
C ASN A 701 40.76 14.37 -8.46
N ARG A 702 40.45 13.93 -7.23
CA ARG A 702 41.48 13.51 -6.27
C ARG A 702 42.31 12.33 -6.77
N GLN A 703 41.69 11.33 -7.39
CA GLN A 703 42.39 10.18 -7.95
C GLN A 703 43.34 10.60 -9.09
N LYS A 704 42.89 11.46 -10.02
CA LYS A 704 43.73 12.01 -11.09
C LYS A 704 44.92 12.81 -10.54
N THR A 705 44.65 13.78 -9.65
CA THR A 705 45.71 14.58 -9.01
C THR A 705 46.70 13.72 -8.24
N MET A 706 46.25 12.65 -7.55
CA MET A 706 47.17 11.74 -6.85
C MET A 706 47.95 10.83 -7.81
N ALA A 707 47.36 10.39 -8.92
CA ALA A 707 48.07 9.65 -9.96
C ALA A 707 49.16 10.51 -10.62
N GLU A 708 48.85 11.76 -10.94
CA GLU A 708 49.80 12.77 -11.45
C GLU A 708 50.94 13.01 -10.45
N ILE A 709 50.62 13.24 -9.15
CA ILE A 709 51.64 13.40 -8.09
C ILE A 709 52.51 12.15 -7.93
N HIS A 710 51.94 10.94 -8.01
CA HIS A 710 52.71 9.70 -7.95
C HIS A 710 53.60 9.50 -9.18
N ASN A 711 53.15 9.88 -10.37
CA ASN A 711 53.93 9.81 -11.60
C ASN A 711 55.08 10.83 -11.60
N ASP A 712 54.79 12.09 -11.25
CA ASP A 712 55.79 13.15 -11.05
C ASP A 712 56.85 12.75 -10.03
N MET A 713 56.45 12.15 -8.91
CA MET A 713 57.36 11.65 -7.89
C MET A 713 58.21 10.48 -8.40
N PHE A 714 57.65 9.56 -9.19
CA PHE A 714 58.40 8.45 -9.79
C PHE A 714 59.44 8.95 -10.81
N LEU A 715 59.05 9.85 -11.71
CA LEU A 715 59.94 10.49 -12.70
C LEU A 715 61.07 11.26 -12.01
N THR A 716 60.74 12.04 -10.97
CA THR A 716 61.71 12.79 -10.15
C THR A 716 62.69 11.87 -9.41
N LEU A 717 62.24 10.70 -8.93
CA LEU A 717 63.09 9.72 -8.23
C LEU A 717 63.95 8.84 -9.16
N THR A 718 63.73 8.92 -10.48
CA THR A 718 64.41 8.06 -11.47
C THR A 718 65.25 8.84 -12.49
N ASP A 719 65.39 10.16 -12.31
CA ASP A 719 66.01 11.10 -13.26
C ASP A 719 65.42 10.99 -14.69
N GLN A 720 64.09 10.87 -14.74
CA GLN A 720 63.30 10.69 -15.96
C GLN A 720 62.25 11.80 -16.14
N GLU A 721 61.74 11.92 -17.36
CA GLU A 721 60.64 12.82 -17.74
C GLU A 721 59.86 12.21 -18.93
N GLU A 722 58.58 12.57 -19.06
CA GLU A 722 57.71 12.14 -20.14
C GLU A 722 57.82 13.07 -21.35
N TYR A 723 58.16 12.52 -22.51
CA TYR A 723 58.39 13.24 -23.75
C TYR A 723 57.40 12.81 -24.85
N ILE A 724 56.75 13.77 -25.50
CA ILE A 724 55.95 13.55 -26.71
C ILE A 724 56.90 13.31 -27.89
N ASN A 725 56.75 12.15 -28.52
CA ASN A 725 57.55 11.72 -29.67
C ASN A 725 57.10 12.45 -30.96
N PRO A 726 57.98 13.21 -31.65
CA PRO A 726 57.63 14.01 -32.84
C PRO A 726 57.48 13.20 -34.15
N TYR A 727 57.47 11.87 -34.06
CA TYR A 727 57.15 10.95 -35.16
C TYR A 727 55.82 10.21 -34.92
N THR A 728 55.58 9.66 -33.72
CA THR A 728 54.35 8.92 -33.42
C THR A 728 53.26 9.73 -32.71
N ASN A 729 53.61 10.86 -32.08
CA ASN A 729 52.82 11.61 -31.08
C ASN A 729 52.49 10.83 -29.80
N GLU A 730 53.12 9.68 -29.56
CA GLU A 730 52.99 8.92 -28.32
C GLU A 730 53.89 9.52 -27.22
N VAL A 731 53.70 9.09 -25.97
CA VAL A 731 54.49 9.54 -24.82
C VAL A 731 55.57 8.51 -24.50
N ASP A 732 56.83 8.87 -24.76
CA ASP A 732 58.01 8.10 -24.37
C ASP A 732 58.48 8.56 -22.98
N VAL A 733 58.99 7.64 -22.15
CA VAL A 733 59.80 8.03 -20.98
C VAL A 733 61.26 8.14 -21.41
N GLY A 734 61.93 9.23 -21.04
CA GLY A 734 63.35 9.49 -21.30
C GLY A 734 64.06 10.07 -20.08
N SER A 735 65.38 10.26 -20.14
CA SER A 735 66.09 10.91 -19.03
C SER A 735 65.84 12.42 -19.01
N ASN A 736 65.84 13.02 -17.81
CA ASN A 736 65.72 14.46 -17.60
C ASN A 736 67.08 15.16 -17.32
N GLN A 737 68.19 14.40 -17.29
CA GLN A 737 69.52 14.93 -16.95
C GLN A 737 70.13 15.86 -18.01
N TRP A 738 69.48 16.02 -19.17
CA TRP A 738 69.85 16.93 -20.25
C TRP A 738 68.63 17.71 -20.74
N LYS A 739 68.79 19.01 -21.03
CA LYS A 739 67.68 19.88 -21.47
C LYS A 739 66.92 19.39 -22.71
N HIS A 740 67.63 18.81 -23.68
CA HIS A 740 67.11 18.56 -25.03
C HIS A 740 67.24 17.09 -25.43
N ARG A 741 66.10 16.40 -25.52
CA ARG A 741 65.97 15.07 -26.16
C ARG A 741 65.65 15.23 -27.64
N TRP A 742 66.42 14.57 -28.49
CA TRP A 742 66.17 14.42 -29.93
C TRP A 742 65.96 12.94 -30.27
N VAL A 743 65.09 12.65 -31.23
CA VAL A 743 64.82 11.28 -31.71
C VAL A 743 64.76 11.21 -33.24
N THR A 744 64.95 10.00 -33.77
CA THR A 744 64.75 9.65 -35.19
C THR A 744 63.48 8.83 -35.39
N GLU A 745 63.04 8.67 -36.64
CA GLU A 745 61.92 7.78 -37.00
C GLU A 745 62.23 6.30 -36.68
N GLY A 746 63.52 5.93 -36.66
CA GLY A 746 63.98 4.58 -36.29
C GLY A 746 64.14 4.33 -34.79
N GLY A 747 63.82 5.30 -33.93
CA GLY A 747 63.90 5.16 -32.48
C GLY A 747 65.26 5.47 -31.84
N ASP A 748 66.30 5.84 -32.60
CA ASP A 748 67.56 6.36 -32.02
C ASP A 748 67.27 7.64 -31.20
N ILE A 749 67.91 7.78 -30.04
CA ILE A 749 67.75 8.91 -29.11
C ILE A 749 69.10 9.62 -28.90
N PHE A 750 69.09 10.95 -28.86
CA PHE A 750 70.25 11.81 -28.58
C PHE A 750 69.90 12.88 -27.54
N TYR A 751 70.82 13.20 -26.63
CA TYR A 751 70.62 14.15 -25.53
C TYR A 751 71.70 15.25 -25.54
N THR A 752 71.32 16.50 -25.21
CA THR A 752 72.25 17.64 -25.10
C THR A 752 71.71 18.77 -24.22
N ASP A 753 72.61 19.58 -23.64
CA ASP A 753 72.31 20.80 -22.88
C ASP A 753 72.55 22.10 -23.65
N ASP A 754 73.18 22.03 -24.83
CA ASP A 754 73.45 23.22 -25.65
C ASP A 754 72.20 23.58 -26.46
N ASP A 755 71.64 24.74 -26.15
CA ASP A 755 70.43 25.32 -26.75
C ASP A 755 70.60 25.65 -28.25
N ASN A 756 71.82 25.56 -28.79
CA ASN A 756 72.15 25.81 -30.21
C ASN A 756 72.54 24.52 -30.96
N PHE A 757 72.58 23.36 -30.29
CA PHE A 757 73.07 22.11 -30.89
C PHE A 757 71.99 21.43 -31.73
N ASP A 758 72.17 21.47 -33.05
CA ASP A 758 71.34 20.78 -34.03
C ASP A 758 72.07 19.50 -34.51
N PRO A 759 71.68 18.28 -34.05
CA PRO A 759 72.35 17.04 -34.40
C PRO A 759 72.35 16.75 -35.92
N ASN A 760 71.42 17.35 -36.68
CA ASN A 760 71.37 17.21 -38.15
C ASN A 760 72.54 17.91 -38.87
N ARG A 761 73.34 18.73 -38.17
CA ARG A 761 74.52 19.42 -38.71
C ARG A 761 75.84 18.69 -38.39
N VAL A 762 75.76 17.59 -37.64
CA VAL A 762 76.92 16.90 -37.08
C VAL A 762 77.32 15.74 -37.99
N SER A 763 78.34 15.96 -38.83
CA SER A 763 78.78 14.98 -39.84
C SER A 763 79.22 13.62 -39.27
N THR A 764 79.56 13.54 -37.98
CA THR A 764 79.90 12.29 -37.29
C THR A 764 78.68 11.46 -36.86
N LEU A 765 77.48 12.03 -36.83
CA LEU A 765 76.23 11.27 -36.60
C LEU A 765 75.69 10.63 -37.89
N ASN A 766 76.17 11.06 -39.06
CA ASN A 766 75.86 10.50 -40.39
C ASN A 766 74.35 10.34 -40.70
N ARG A 767 73.52 11.19 -40.07
CA ARG A 767 72.05 11.20 -40.12
C ARG A 767 71.54 12.64 -40.08
N THR A 768 70.40 12.91 -40.71
CA THR A 768 69.76 14.25 -40.75
C THR A 768 68.24 14.18 -40.54
N ASP A 769 67.79 13.17 -39.80
CA ASP A 769 66.38 12.88 -39.49
C ASP A 769 66.06 13.02 -37.98
N TRP A 770 66.82 13.85 -37.27
CA TRP A 770 66.60 14.13 -35.85
C TRP A 770 65.55 15.24 -35.65
N LYS A 771 64.52 14.95 -34.86
CA LYS A 771 63.55 15.93 -34.35
C LYS A 771 63.60 15.99 -32.83
N GLN A 772 63.49 17.21 -32.28
CA GLN A 772 63.42 17.43 -30.84
C GLN A 772 62.08 16.93 -30.27
N SER A 773 62.13 16.15 -29.18
CA SER A 773 60.95 15.79 -28.40
C SER A 773 60.56 16.94 -27.47
N LYS A 774 59.27 17.06 -27.13
CA LYS A 774 58.79 18.04 -26.13
C LYS A 774 58.37 17.32 -24.87
N VAL A 775 58.66 17.89 -23.69
CA VAL A 775 58.09 17.38 -22.43
C VAL A 775 56.56 17.44 -22.50
N ARG A 776 55.87 16.41 -21.97
CA ARG A 776 54.41 16.35 -21.92
C ARG A 776 53.89 17.46 -21.00
N PRO A 777 52.86 18.24 -21.40
CA PRO A 777 52.13 19.08 -20.46
C PRO A 777 51.57 18.27 -19.29
N ARG A 778 51.49 18.93 -18.14
CA ARG A 778 50.78 18.47 -16.94
C ARG A 778 49.52 19.34 -16.83
#